data_AF-A0A969RN45-F1
#
_entry.id   AF-A0A969RN45-F1
#
_cell.length_a   1.000
_cell.length_b   1.000
_cell.length_c   1.000
_cell.angle_alpha   90.00
_cell.angle_beta   90.00
_cell.angle_gamma   90.00
#
_symmetry.space_group_name_H-M   'P 1'
#
loop_
_entity.id
_entity.type
_entity.pdbx_description
1 polymer ?
#
loop_
_entity_poly.entity_id
_entity_poly.type
_entity_poly.pdbx_seq_one_letter_code
_entity_poly.pdbx_strand_id
1 'polypeptide(L)'
;MKPYYILSIDGGGVRGLISAIWLNRLQERLSEPLQTYFNLISGTSSGSIIACGLAAGLDTQTLVDLLLNDAQTMFPSSNTNTWKQIGWLFRDPYQHPIYDGTAMEGFLKRVFGAMRFCELPIKPTLVTSYDMLNRRPVLFNNTNPEHANLPVWEVCKASTAIPTYFPAHVVSLNEQPIPCIDGAFTSKNPTIGAIAEAIKASKRTEQPIRIEQMVVASFGVGHLKPQVSAAQARRWRALASAVPLVHALIEGPTDLTDYVVEQMLPIHHYFRFQTTLAIEDEVGNTDPAHLKILVDAAEDYTNQKEGRAKLEQLAQCLQQDREPYRVNIYLPVQQIFEPETVQRTKQEIIGNQMSRSIAYSSELNILESTLWEPITPESTFSIPIGNTANNTQADIQEHPGRTDCSLSPVFQTIKSFSKVGLFGIASLIMFAGVSGRNWFPHFSLSEAQPSLATTHLSSPVNALPVEVLSIQAEQSYSVQRSYTGTIGSRRTSKLGFERSGQLVNVTVKAGDRVEAGEILASLDTQSLHLQAQELQAQQTQATAQFNELQAGARSETIAAARAVVRRLQEQLKLAQNQYARRQTLYHQGAISLEQLDEAASQANTLQAQVDEANSQLQALLTGTRPEQLQAQAALIEQLIARQENLAVERDKSDLRAPFSGVISERLADEGTVLSAGQPILYLVEEGALEARIGVPKAATEHLPLGSSQQVRVGETAYPAQVTAILPEVDSSTHTVTVVLQVEAATAAISPGQTAQLQLTETIPARGYWLPTTALAAAGRGLWSCYVLGDPLWLETTPAFPVEPQIIEVLHTEGDRVFVRGTLQPGDRVILNGTHRLTRGQLVTVQ
;
A
#
# COMPACT_ATOMS: atom_id res chain seq x y z
N MET A 1 -13.31 7.40 37.05
CA MET A 1 -11.95 6.91 36.72
C MET A 1 -11.10 8.13 36.42
N LYS A 2 -9.78 8.14 36.66
CA LYS A 2 -8.97 9.33 36.30
C LYS A 2 -8.96 9.47 34.76
N PRO A 3 -9.22 10.67 34.20
CA PRO A 3 -9.12 10.89 32.77
C PRO A 3 -7.67 10.82 32.29
N TYR A 4 -7.50 10.65 30.98
CA TYR A 4 -6.21 10.65 30.29
C TYR A 4 -6.26 11.65 29.13
N TYR A 5 -5.54 12.75 29.26
CA TYR A 5 -5.60 13.87 28.33
C TYR A 5 -4.57 13.72 27.20
N ILE A 6 -5.05 13.86 25.97
CA ILE A 6 -4.26 13.82 24.73
C ILE A 6 -4.34 15.18 24.05
N LEU A 7 -3.19 15.78 23.75
CA LEU A 7 -3.07 16.93 22.86
C LEU A 7 -2.61 16.45 21.48
N SER A 8 -3.35 16.81 20.44
CA SER A 8 -3.08 16.44 19.05
C SER A 8 -3.05 17.69 18.18
N ILE A 9 -2.03 17.81 17.32
CA ILE A 9 -1.77 19.01 16.52
C ILE A 9 -1.52 18.60 15.06
N ASP A 10 -2.37 19.11 14.15
CA ASP A 10 -2.33 18.78 12.74
C ASP A 10 -1.07 19.33 12.02
N GLY A 11 -0.70 18.69 10.91
CA GLY A 11 0.32 19.20 9.99
C GLY A 11 -0.26 20.13 8.91
N GLY A 12 0.37 21.28 8.68
CA GLY A 12 -0.13 22.26 7.71
C GLY A 12 0.87 23.30 7.20
N GLY A 13 2.18 23.04 7.28
CA GLY A 13 3.21 24.04 6.96
C GLY A 13 2.98 25.34 7.74
N VAL A 14 3.00 26.48 7.04
CA VAL A 14 2.78 27.82 7.62
C VAL A 14 1.46 27.93 8.41
N ARG A 15 0.41 27.17 8.01
CA ARG A 15 -0.90 27.16 8.71
C ARG A 15 -0.85 26.62 10.15
N GLY A 16 0.26 26.00 10.57
CA GLY A 16 0.50 25.65 11.98
C GLY A 16 0.37 26.84 12.94
N LEU A 17 0.55 28.06 12.42
CA LEU A 17 0.26 29.32 13.10
C LEU A 17 -1.17 29.39 13.67
N ILE A 18 -2.18 28.88 12.95
CA ILE A 18 -3.58 28.85 13.42
C ILE A 18 -3.68 28.03 14.71
N SER A 19 -3.08 26.83 14.70
CA SER A 19 -3.06 25.93 15.85
C SER A 19 -2.29 26.56 17.02
N ALA A 20 -1.15 27.21 16.77
CA ALA A 20 -0.36 27.89 17.80
C ALA A 20 -1.14 29.04 18.47
N ILE A 21 -1.88 29.85 17.68
CA ILE A 21 -2.75 30.91 18.21
C ILE A 21 -3.85 30.31 19.09
N TRP A 22 -4.53 29.24 18.65
CA TRP A 22 -5.57 28.58 19.44
C TRP A 22 -5.04 27.96 20.75
N LEU A 23 -3.83 27.41 20.73
CA LEU A 23 -3.14 26.92 21.92
C LEU A 23 -2.78 28.07 22.87
N ASN A 24 -2.37 29.23 22.35
CA ASN A 24 -2.14 30.44 23.13
C ASN A 24 -3.44 30.97 23.78
N ARG A 25 -4.55 31.02 23.02
CA ARG A 25 -5.88 31.36 23.56
C ARG A 25 -6.38 30.34 24.58
N LEU A 26 -5.97 29.07 24.50
CA LEU A 26 -6.24 28.11 25.58
C LEU A 26 -5.36 28.38 26.82
N GLN A 27 -4.07 28.69 26.64
CA GLN A 27 -3.15 29.03 27.72
C GLN A 27 -3.63 30.23 28.55
N GLU A 28 -4.21 31.26 27.92
CA GLU A 28 -4.83 32.42 28.61
C GLU A 28 -5.91 32.04 29.64
N ARG A 29 -6.50 30.85 29.51
CA ARG A 29 -7.61 30.34 30.35
C ARG A 29 -7.15 29.30 31.37
N LEU A 30 -5.85 29.03 31.44
CA LEU A 30 -5.23 28.03 32.31
C LEU A 30 -4.25 28.68 33.30
N SER A 31 -4.11 28.07 34.47
CA SER A 31 -3.33 28.59 35.60
C SER A 31 -1.88 28.08 35.66
N GLU A 32 -1.54 27.06 34.87
CA GLU A 32 -0.19 26.52 34.69
C GLU A 32 0.14 26.36 33.19
N PRO A 33 1.39 26.07 32.82
CA PRO A 33 1.78 25.87 31.42
C PRO A 33 0.96 24.76 30.74
N LEU A 34 0.43 25.02 29.55
CA LEU A 34 -0.52 24.19 28.81
C LEU A 34 -0.11 22.71 28.73
N GLN A 35 1.17 22.43 28.50
CA GLN A 35 1.73 21.08 28.41
C GLN A 35 1.61 20.24 29.70
N THR A 36 1.43 20.88 30.86
CA THR A 36 1.28 20.17 32.16
C THR A 36 -0.08 19.48 32.31
N TYR A 37 -1.09 19.90 31.53
CA TYR A 37 -2.44 19.35 31.57
C TYR A 37 -2.60 18.08 30.73
N PHE A 38 -1.64 17.75 29.87
CA PHE A 38 -1.72 16.62 28.93
C PHE A 38 -0.79 15.47 29.32
N ASN A 39 -1.29 14.24 29.22
CA ASN A 39 -0.52 13.02 29.46
C ASN A 39 0.23 12.55 28.21
N LEU A 40 -0.22 12.97 27.03
CA LEU A 40 0.39 12.66 25.74
C LEU A 40 0.25 13.88 24.82
N ILE A 41 1.33 14.25 24.13
CA ILE A 41 1.32 15.29 23.08
C ILE A 41 1.75 14.67 21.76
N SER A 42 1.00 14.87 20.68
CA SER A 42 1.29 14.33 19.35
C SER A 42 1.19 15.39 18.26
N GLY A 43 2.15 15.40 17.32
CA GLY A 43 2.18 16.35 16.22
C GLY A 43 2.61 15.76 14.88
N THR A 44 2.14 16.38 13.79
CA THR A 44 2.50 16.06 12.40
C THR A 44 3.08 17.31 11.73
N SER A 45 4.16 17.21 10.94
CA SER A 45 4.71 18.33 10.17
C SER A 45 4.98 19.58 11.04
N SER A 46 4.45 20.75 10.70
CA SER A 46 4.52 21.95 11.56
C SER A 46 3.92 21.74 12.96
N GLY A 47 2.87 20.94 13.09
CA GLY A 47 2.34 20.47 14.38
C GLY A 47 3.34 19.65 15.19
N SER A 48 4.33 18.98 14.57
CA SER A 48 5.43 18.32 15.29
C SER A 48 6.38 19.32 15.95
N ILE A 49 6.62 20.48 15.32
CA ILE A 49 7.45 21.55 15.88
C ILE A 49 6.76 22.13 17.12
N ILE A 50 5.44 22.38 17.03
CA ILE A 50 4.63 22.85 18.16
C ILE A 50 4.58 21.79 19.28
N ALA A 51 4.35 20.52 18.94
CA ALA A 51 4.30 19.41 19.90
C ALA A 51 5.63 19.21 20.65
N CYS A 52 6.75 19.14 19.92
CA CYS A 52 8.08 19.04 20.51
C CYS A 52 8.48 20.30 21.28
N GLY A 53 8.08 21.48 20.82
CA GLY A 53 8.32 22.75 21.51
C GLY A 53 7.62 22.84 22.86
N LEU A 54 6.31 22.55 22.91
CA LEU A 54 5.54 22.44 24.15
C LEU A 54 6.13 21.37 25.08
N ALA A 55 6.47 20.20 24.54
CA ALA A 55 7.08 19.11 25.31
C ALA A 55 8.46 19.48 25.88
N ALA A 56 9.26 20.27 25.16
CA ALA A 56 10.56 20.80 25.59
C ALA A 56 10.46 21.97 26.59
N GLY A 57 9.27 22.52 26.80
CA GLY A 57 9.04 23.61 27.76
C GLY A 57 8.97 25.01 27.16
N LEU A 58 8.87 25.16 25.83
CA LEU A 58 8.54 26.45 25.22
C LEU A 58 7.09 26.84 25.56
N ASP A 59 6.85 28.13 25.79
CA ASP A 59 5.51 28.68 25.99
C ASP A 59 4.78 28.91 24.65
N THR A 60 3.46 29.08 24.73
CA THR A 60 2.61 29.23 23.54
C THR A 60 2.82 30.55 22.79
N GLN A 61 3.27 31.63 23.45
CA GLN A 61 3.56 32.89 22.77
C GLN A 61 4.87 32.79 21.98
N THR A 62 5.92 32.20 22.57
CA THR A 62 7.17 31.90 21.86
C THR A 62 6.91 31.02 20.63
N LEU A 63 5.99 30.05 20.71
CA LEU A 63 5.63 29.20 19.56
C LEU A 63 4.86 29.97 18.46
N VAL A 64 3.98 30.90 18.83
CA VAL A 64 3.35 31.84 17.88
C VAL A 64 4.40 32.77 17.25
N ASP A 65 5.31 33.31 18.05
CA ASP A 65 6.34 34.25 17.59
C ASP A 65 7.36 33.57 16.66
N LEU A 66 7.77 32.33 16.92
CA LEU A 66 8.59 31.52 16.01
C LEU A 66 7.87 31.28 14.67
N LEU A 67 6.58 30.96 14.69
CA LEU A 67 5.78 30.70 13.48
C LEU A 67 5.35 31.96 12.72
N LEU A 68 5.38 33.14 13.35
CA LEU A 68 5.19 34.43 12.68
C LEU A 68 6.49 34.96 12.07
N ASN A 69 7.56 35.06 12.88
CA ASN A 69 8.76 35.80 12.52
C ASN A 69 9.77 34.96 11.73
N ASP A 70 9.94 33.68 12.07
CA ASP A 70 10.87 32.79 11.37
C ASP A 70 10.21 32.00 10.23
N ALA A 71 8.93 32.25 9.91
CA ALA A 71 8.25 31.64 8.76
C ALA A 71 9.06 31.79 7.47
N GLN A 72 9.56 33.00 7.20
CA GLN A 72 10.40 33.32 6.04
C GLN A 72 11.80 32.66 6.08
N THR A 73 12.23 32.16 7.24
CA THR A 73 13.47 31.35 7.40
C THR A 73 13.17 29.86 7.19
N MET A 74 12.00 29.38 7.61
CA MET A 74 11.52 28.02 7.36
C MET A 74 11.17 27.79 5.89
N PHE A 75 10.59 28.79 5.21
CA PHE A 75 10.22 28.78 3.80
C PHE A 75 10.72 30.07 3.13
N PRO A 76 11.97 30.12 2.63
CA PRO A 76 12.50 31.30 1.96
C PRO A 76 11.70 31.61 0.70
N SER A 77 11.36 32.88 0.51
CA SER A 77 10.34 33.32 -0.44
C SER A 77 10.77 33.16 -1.90
N SER A 78 10.32 32.09 -2.55
CA SER A 78 10.38 31.96 -4.01
C SER A 78 9.29 32.84 -4.64
N ASN A 79 9.69 33.78 -5.50
CA ASN A 79 8.78 34.72 -6.16
C ASN A 79 8.05 34.07 -7.37
N THR A 80 7.39 32.93 -7.11
CA THR A 80 6.75 32.08 -8.12
C THR A 80 5.36 31.66 -7.66
N ASN A 81 4.36 31.75 -8.55
CA ASN A 81 3.01 31.20 -8.34
C ASN A 81 3.09 29.66 -8.34
N THR A 82 3.39 29.06 -7.18
CA THR A 82 3.94 27.71 -7.14
C THR A 82 2.83 26.65 -7.15
N TRP A 83 1.63 26.95 -6.66
CA TRP A 83 0.56 25.95 -6.56
C TRP A 83 -0.19 25.68 -7.87
N LYS A 84 -0.03 26.57 -8.86
CA LYS A 84 -0.37 26.25 -10.27
C LYS A 84 0.53 25.13 -10.84
N GLN A 85 1.64 24.81 -10.17
CA GLN A 85 2.56 23.74 -10.53
C GLN A 85 2.45 22.56 -9.54
N ILE A 86 1.26 21.96 -9.44
CA ILE A 86 1.06 20.61 -8.86
C ILE A 86 0.70 19.57 -9.93
N GLY A 87 0.12 19.99 -11.06
CA GLY A 87 -0.20 19.10 -12.18
C GLY A 87 1.01 18.46 -12.91
N TRP A 88 2.25 18.83 -12.56
CA TRP A 88 3.47 18.23 -13.13
C TRP A 88 4.02 17.05 -12.32
N LEU A 89 3.55 16.79 -11.09
CA LEU A 89 4.00 15.63 -10.29
C LEU A 89 3.79 14.30 -11.03
N PHE A 90 2.81 14.24 -11.94
CA PHE A 90 2.52 13.10 -12.79
C PHE A 90 3.19 13.16 -14.18
N ARG A 91 4.16 14.08 -14.40
CA ARG A 91 4.74 14.37 -15.73
C ARG A 91 6.28 14.42 -15.79
N ASP A 92 7.01 14.52 -14.68
CA ASP A 92 8.48 14.40 -14.67
C ASP A 92 9.03 13.95 -13.28
N PRO A 93 9.68 12.76 -13.16
CA PRO A 93 10.14 12.22 -11.88
C PRO A 93 11.58 12.63 -11.47
N TYR A 94 12.28 13.47 -12.25
CA TYR A 94 13.72 13.73 -12.06
C TYR A 94 14.10 15.16 -11.63
N GLN A 95 13.21 15.89 -10.95
CA GLN A 95 13.53 17.23 -10.42
C GLN A 95 13.92 17.20 -8.93
N HIS A 96 14.91 18.02 -8.56
CA HIS A 96 15.27 18.23 -7.16
C HIS A 96 14.14 18.97 -6.40
N PRO A 97 14.03 18.78 -5.06
CA PRO A 97 13.10 19.56 -4.24
C PRO A 97 13.36 21.07 -4.34
N ILE A 98 12.29 21.87 -4.19
CA ILE A 98 12.31 23.34 -4.31
C ILE A 98 13.28 23.98 -3.31
N TYR A 99 13.44 23.38 -2.13
CA TYR A 99 14.40 23.78 -1.12
C TYR A 99 15.34 22.63 -0.76
N ASP A 100 16.62 22.94 -0.50
CA ASP A 100 17.65 21.97 -0.07
C ASP A 100 17.44 21.45 1.37
N GLY A 101 16.54 22.08 2.13
CA GLY A 101 16.25 21.76 3.53
C GLY A 101 17.32 22.22 4.53
N THR A 102 18.30 23.04 4.13
CA THR A 102 19.37 23.54 5.03
C THR A 102 18.85 24.64 5.96
N ALA A 103 18.01 25.55 5.47
CA ALA A 103 17.40 26.61 6.27
C ALA A 103 16.45 26.07 7.36
N MET A 104 15.62 25.08 7.01
CA MET A 104 14.76 24.35 7.96
C MET A 104 15.60 23.58 9.00
N GLU A 105 16.70 22.94 8.59
CA GLU A 105 17.62 22.28 9.53
C GLU A 105 18.29 23.27 10.49
N GLY A 106 18.73 24.43 9.98
CA GLY A 106 19.28 25.51 10.78
C GLY A 106 18.28 26.06 11.80
N PHE A 107 17.03 26.27 11.38
CA PHE A 107 15.94 26.66 12.27
C PHE A 107 15.70 25.62 13.38
N LEU A 108 15.52 24.34 13.03
CA LEU A 108 15.24 23.28 14.00
C LEU A 108 16.41 23.05 14.96
N LYS A 109 17.66 23.16 14.48
CA LYS A 109 18.87 23.13 15.33
C LYS A 109 18.99 24.35 16.25
N ARG A 110 18.55 25.54 15.82
CA ARG A 110 18.49 26.74 16.67
C ARG A 110 17.43 26.62 17.77
N VAL A 111 16.29 25.97 17.49
CA VAL A 111 15.19 25.79 18.45
C VAL A 111 15.46 24.65 19.45
N PHE A 112 15.94 23.49 18.99
CA PHE A 112 16.09 22.29 19.82
C PHE A 112 17.55 21.94 20.20
N GLY A 113 18.55 22.60 19.60
CA GLY A 113 19.96 22.36 19.89
C GLY A 113 20.36 20.89 19.68
N ALA A 114 21.03 20.33 20.68
CA ALA A 114 21.45 18.93 20.73
C ALA A 114 20.50 18.02 21.54
N MET A 115 19.30 18.51 21.91
CA MET A 115 18.35 17.78 22.75
C MET A 115 17.95 16.46 22.08
N ARG A 116 18.01 15.36 22.84
CA ARG A 116 17.56 14.03 22.42
C ARG A 116 16.06 13.87 22.66
N PHE A 117 15.42 13.06 21.84
CA PHE A 117 13.97 12.88 21.90
C PHE A 117 13.52 12.29 23.24
N CYS A 118 14.32 11.41 23.87
CA CYS A 118 14.06 10.90 25.22
C CYS A 118 14.27 11.92 26.36
N GLU A 119 14.87 13.08 26.11
CA GLU A 119 15.09 14.12 27.13
C GLU A 119 13.85 15.00 27.32
N LEU A 120 12.93 15.03 26.35
CA LEU A 120 11.65 15.75 26.44
C LEU A 120 10.87 15.37 27.72
N PRO A 121 10.56 16.34 28.61
CA PRO A 121 9.85 16.09 29.87
C PRO A 121 8.49 15.37 29.75
N ILE A 122 7.68 15.71 28.73
CA ILE A 122 6.36 15.10 28.54
C ILE A 122 6.51 13.73 27.87
N LYS A 123 5.90 12.68 28.45
CA LYS A 123 6.05 11.30 28.00
C LYS A 123 4.72 10.53 28.09
N PRO A 124 4.20 9.98 26.98
CA PRO A 124 4.77 10.00 25.63
C PRO A 124 4.56 11.32 24.85
N THR A 125 5.61 11.79 24.17
CA THR A 125 5.50 12.71 23.02
C THR A 125 5.65 11.92 21.73
N LEU A 126 4.76 12.17 20.77
CA LEU A 126 4.68 11.47 19.49
C LEU A 126 4.87 12.40 18.29
N VAL A 127 5.55 11.91 17.26
CA VAL A 127 5.70 12.60 15.97
C VAL A 127 5.51 11.63 14.81
N THR A 128 4.68 12.00 13.83
CA THR A 128 4.41 11.17 12.65
C THR A 128 5.43 11.43 11.53
N SER A 129 5.72 10.41 10.73
CA SER A 129 6.49 10.47 9.49
C SER A 129 6.13 9.26 8.61
N TYR A 130 6.72 9.11 7.43
CA TYR A 130 6.56 7.94 6.56
C TYR A 130 7.92 7.43 6.08
N ASP A 131 8.16 6.13 6.27
CA ASP A 131 9.38 5.41 5.89
C ASP A 131 9.27 4.96 4.43
N MET A 132 10.00 5.61 3.53
CA MET A 132 9.97 5.36 2.09
C MET A 132 10.67 4.06 1.67
N LEU A 133 11.55 3.52 2.51
CA LEU A 133 12.30 2.29 2.22
C LEU A 133 11.43 1.06 2.46
N ASN A 134 10.78 0.99 3.63
CA ASN A 134 9.90 -0.11 4.04
C ASN A 134 8.41 0.19 3.77
N ARG A 135 8.09 1.36 3.19
CA ARG A 135 6.75 1.79 2.74
C ARG A 135 5.69 1.74 3.83
N ARG A 136 6.01 2.29 5.01
CA ARG A 136 5.21 2.17 6.23
C ARG A 136 5.12 3.49 7.01
N PRO A 137 4.04 3.72 7.77
CA PRO A 137 3.99 4.85 8.69
C PRO A 137 5.03 4.70 9.80
N VAL A 138 5.69 5.80 10.14
CA VAL A 138 6.57 5.93 11.32
C VAL A 138 5.85 6.78 12.35
N LEU A 139 5.83 6.30 13.59
CA LEU A 139 5.35 7.04 14.74
C LEU A 139 6.49 7.10 15.75
N PHE A 140 7.32 8.14 15.63
CA PHE A 140 8.33 8.44 16.62
C PHE A 140 7.62 8.64 17.96
N ASN A 141 8.16 8.01 19.00
CA ASN A 141 7.62 8.00 20.36
C ASN A 141 8.80 8.06 21.34
N ASN A 142 8.89 9.09 22.17
CA ASN A 142 10.03 9.30 23.08
C ASN A 142 10.12 8.30 24.24
N THR A 143 9.13 7.41 24.38
CA THR A 143 9.18 6.24 25.30
C THR A 143 9.66 4.95 24.63
N ASN A 144 9.86 4.93 23.31
CA ASN A 144 10.46 3.78 22.62
C ASN A 144 12.01 3.87 22.71
N PRO A 145 12.72 2.86 23.23
CA PRO A 145 14.19 2.86 23.27
C PRO A 145 14.86 3.06 21.91
N GLU A 146 14.27 2.56 20.82
CA GLU A 146 14.81 2.70 19.45
C GLU A 146 14.82 4.16 18.97
N HIS A 147 13.87 4.97 19.44
CA HIS A 147 13.74 6.39 19.09
C HIS A 147 14.48 7.30 20.08
N ALA A 148 14.97 6.77 21.20
CA ALA A 148 15.36 7.57 22.36
C ALA A 148 16.55 8.50 22.09
N ASN A 149 17.54 8.03 21.34
CA ASN A 149 18.78 8.77 21.06
C ASN A 149 18.69 9.73 19.87
N LEU A 150 17.58 9.75 19.13
CA LEU A 150 17.41 10.68 18.02
C LEU A 150 17.41 12.13 18.51
N PRO A 151 18.07 13.09 17.82
CA PRO A 151 17.88 14.50 18.09
C PRO A 151 16.43 14.93 17.81
N VAL A 152 15.87 15.81 18.63
CA VAL A 152 14.50 16.35 18.42
C VAL A 152 14.41 17.06 17.06
N TRP A 153 15.48 17.75 16.63
CA TRP A 153 15.51 18.41 15.32
C TRP A 153 15.46 17.45 14.13
N GLU A 154 16.02 16.23 14.23
CA GLU A 154 15.90 15.21 13.17
C GLU A 154 14.48 14.64 13.11
N VAL A 155 13.88 14.37 14.26
CA VAL A 155 12.49 13.88 14.36
C VAL A 155 11.51 14.88 13.76
N CYS A 156 11.66 16.18 14.07
CA CYS A 156 10.87 17.24 13.44
C CYS A 156 11.18 17.36 11.94
N LYS A 157 12.47 17.36 11.52
CA LYS A 157 12.85 17.49 10.10
C LYS A 157 12.26 16.37 9.25
N ALA A 158 12.27 15.13 9.75
CA ALA A 158 11.62 13.97 9.13
C ALA A 158 10.10 14.12 9.04
N SER A 159 9.47 14.71 10.07
CA SER A 159 8.03 14.99 10.06
C SER A 159 7.63 16.11 9.10
N THR A 160 8.53 17.05 8.77
CA THR A 160 8.30 18.19 7.87
C THR A 160 8.83 18.00 6.45
N ALA A 161 9.38 16.83 6.10
CA ALA A 161 10.05 16.58 4.82
C ALA A 161 9.04 16.36 3.68
N ILE A 162 8.29 17.41 3.30
CA ILE A 162 7.22 17.34 2.28
C ILE A 162 7.86 17.08 0.90
N PRO A 163 7.53 15.97 0.22
CA PRO A 163 7.99 15.71 -1.15
C PRO A 163 7.61 16.88 -2.07
N THR A 164 8.51 17.19 -3.01
CA THR A 164 8.61 18.43 -3.83
C THR A 164 9.11 19.68 -3.11
N TYR A 165 8.82 19.91 -1.83
CA TYR A 165 9.35 21.09 -1.11
C TYR A 165 10.71 20.85 -0.47
N PHE A 166 10.90 19.73 0.22
CA PHE A 166 12.14 19.38 0.91
C PHE A 166 12.61 17.96 0.53
N PRO A 167 13.92 17.66 0.59
CA PRO A 167 14.42 16.30 0.45
C PRO A 167 13.95 15.42 1.61
N ALA A 168 13.75 14.13 1.32
CA ALA A 168 13.53 13.12 2.35
C ALA A 168 14.71 13.11 3.34
N HIS A 169 14.42 13.18 4.64
CA HIS A 169 15.45 13.19 5.66
C HIS A 169 15.78 11.76 6.09
N VAL A 170 17.04 11.37 5.94
CA VAL A 170 17.50 10.04 6.37
C VAL A 170 17.75 10.05 7.87
N VAL A 171 16.92 9.31 8.62
CA VAL A 171 17.06 9.10 10.07
C VAL A 171 17.68 7.72 10.31
N SER A 172 18.65 7.62 11.22
CA SER A 172 19.24 6.31 11.57
C SER A 172 18.44 5.65 12.70
N LEU A 173 17.77 4.54 12.39
CA LEU A 173 17.02 3.72 13.36
C LEU A 173 17.61 2.31 13.39
N ASN A 174 18.02 1.84 14.57
CA ASN A 174 18.69 0.55 14.76
C ASN A 174 19.86 0.33 13.75
N GLU A 175 20.71 1.35 13.60
CA GLU A 175 21.83 1.43 12.64
C GLU A 175 21.44 1.40 11.15
N GLN A 176 20.15 1.32 10.82
CA GLN A 176 19.66 1.38 9.44
C GLN A 176 19.33 2.83 9.02
N PRO A 177 19.81 3.31 7.85
CA PRO A 177 19.43 4.60 7.29
C PRO A 177 18.02 4.53 6.69
N ILE A 178 17.04 5.16 7.33
CA ILE A 178 15.64 5.17 6.87
C ILE A 178 15.31 6.54 6.25
N PRO A 179 15.02 6.63 4.94
CA PRO A 179 14.57 7.85 4.29
C PRO A 179 13.12 8.16 4.69
N CYS A 180 12.95 9.22 5.48
CA CYS A 180 11.68 9.67 6.01
C CYS A 180 11.13 10.89 5.24
N ILE A 181 9.81 10.91 5.01
CA ILE A 181 9.06 12.05 4.46
C ILE A 181 7.96 12.52 5.42
N ASP A 182 7.34 13.66 5.10
CA ASP A 182 6.37 14.36 5.95
C ASP A 182 5.24 13.45 6.49
N GLY A 183 4.92 13.63 7.78
CA GLY A 183 3.93 12.83 8.48
C GLY A 183 2.49 12.97 7.96
N ALA A 184 2.17 14.00 7.17
CA ALA A 184 0.85 14.20 6.56
C ALA A 184 0.48 13.07 5.57
N PHE A 185 1.46 12.40 4.97
CA PHE A 185 1.26 11.21 4.14
C PHE A 185 0.90 9.95 4.96
N THR A 186 1.18 9.96 6.26
CA THR A 186 0.76 8.94 7.24
C THR A 186 -0.56 9.31 7.90
N SER A 187 -0.63 10.51 8.48
CA SER A 187 -1.70 10.95 9.39
C SER A 187 -1.57 12.46 9.64
N LYS A 188 -2.18 13.28 8.77
CA LYS A 188 -2.20 14.75 8.92
C LYS A 188 -2.76 15.21 10.27
N ASN A 189 -3.81 14.54 10.76
CA ASN A 189 -4.33 14.63 12.12
C ASN A 189 -3.84 13.40 12.93
N PRO A 190 -2.84 13.54 13.82
CA PRO A 190 -2.18 12.39 14.47
C PRO A 190 -3.02 11.70 15.56
N THR A 191 -4.25 12.16 15.82
CA THR A 191 -5.09 11.74 16.96
C THR A 191 -5.28 10.23 17.07
N ILE A 192 -5.52 9.53 15.96
CA ILE A 192 -5.78 8.08 16.01
C ILE A 192 -4.52 7.29 16.39
N GLY A 193 -3.34 7.78 16.00
CA GLY A 193 -2.04 7.24 16.44
C GLY A 193 -1.76 7.53 17.93
N ALA A 194 -2.15 8.70 18.42
CA ALA A 194 -2.07 9.05 19.84
C ALA A 194 -2.92 8.14 20.73
N ILE A 195 -4.19 7.92 20.35
CA ILE A 195 -5.08 6.97 21.03
C ILE A 195 -4.49 5.55 20.99
N ALA A 196 -3.99 5.10 19.83
CA ALA A 196 -3.39 3.78 19.68
C ALA A 196 -2.15 3.57 20.56
N GLU A 197 -1.23 4.55 20.63
CA GLU A 197 -0.06 4.46 21.50
C GLU A 197 -0.42 4.55 22.99
N ALA A 198 -1.43 5.35 23.38
CA ALA A 198 -1.90 5.41 24.77
C ALA A 198 -2.48 4.06 25.24
N ILE A 199 -3.29 3.41 24.39
CA ILE A 199 -3.78 2.03 24.63
C ILE A 199 -2.61 1.05 24.68
N LYS A 200 -1.68 1.10 23.72
CA LYS A 200 -0.50 0.21 23.62
C LYS A 200 0.45 0.33 24.81
N ALA A 201 0.73 1.54 25.29
CA ALA A 201 1.57 1.78 26.45
C ALA A 201 0.94 1.19 27.72
N SER A 202 -0.36 1.42 27.92
CA SER A 202 -1.08 0.95 29.11
C SER A 202 -1.47 -0.53 29.09
N LYS A 203 -1.37 -1.23 27.95
CA LYS A 203 -1.37 -2.71 27.91
C LYS A 203 -0.22 -3.35 28.72
N ARG A 204 0.76 -2.56 29.17
CA ARG A 204 1.88 -3.01 30.03
C ARG A 204 1.74 -2.58 31.50
N THR A 205 0.64 -1.92 31.89
CA THR A 205 0.36 -1.50 33.28
C THR A 205 -0.76 -2.32 33.89
N GLU A 206 -0.73 -2.51 35.23
CA GLU A 206 -1.74 -3.29 35.96
C GLU A 206 -3.17 -2.74 35.81
N GLN A 207 -3.28 -1.44 35.50
CA GLN A 207 -4.51 -0.79 35.06
C GLN A 207 -4.29 -0.27 33.63
N PRO A 208 -4.88 -0.90 32.59
CA PRO A 208 -4.85 -0.38 31.23
C PRO A 208 -5.83 0.80 31.07
N ILE A 209 -5.43 1.82 30.31
CA ILE A 209 -6.27 2.99 30.02
C ILE A 209 -7.35 2.56 29.05
N ARG A 210 -8.61 2.83 29.40
CA ARG A 210 -9.76 2.54 28.54
C ARG A 210 -10.19 3.79 27.75
N ILE A 211 -10.90 3.58 26.65
CA ILE A 211 -11.33 4.65 25.74
C ILE A 211 -12.27 5.64 26.46
N GLU A 212 -13.09 5.16 27.40
CA GLU A 212 -13.99 5.99 28.20
C GLU A 212 -13.27 6.91 29.21
N GLN A 213 -11.95 6.74 29.38
CA GLN A 213 -11.11 7.65 30.18
C GLN A 213 -10.43 8.73 29.32
N MET A 214 -10.34 8.53 28.00
CA MET A 214 -9.55 9.41 27.14
C MET A 214 -10.31 10.70 26.86
N VAL A 215 -9.64 11.83 26.97
CA VAL A 215 -10.13 13.15 26.56
C VAL A 215 -9.11 13.74 25.60
N VAL A 216 -9.55 14.17 24.43
CA VAL A 216 -8.68 14.56 23.32
C VAL A 216 -8.97 16.01 22.93
N ALA A 217 -7.93 16.85 22.97
CA ALA A 217 -7.93 18.16 22.33
C ALA A 217 -7.17 18.07 20.99
N SER A 218 -7.86 18.33 19.88
CA SER A 218 -7.34 18.17 18.52
C SER A 218 -7.39 19.51 17.79
N PHE A 219 -6.21 20.07 17.50
CA PHE A 219 -6.05 21.38 16.89
C PHE A 219 -5.70 21.26 15.41
N GLY A 220 -6.68 21.56 14.56
CA GLY A 220 -6.52 21.67 13.12
C GLY A 220 -5.70 22.89 12.70
N VAL A 221 -5.35 22.92 11.42
CA VAL A 221 -4.60 23.98 10.72
C VAL A 221 -5.48 24.76 9.75
N GLY A 222 -6.78 24.80 10.01
CA GLY A 222 -7.80 25.14 9.01
C GLY A 222 -7.96 24.03 7.96
N HIS A 223 -9.01 24.16 7.15
CA HIS A 223 -9.19 23.37 5.94
C HIS A 223 -9.72 24.25 4.81
N LEU A 224 -9.47 23.83 3.57
CA LEU A 224 -10.09 24.44 2.39
C LEU A 224 -11.42 23.72 2.09
N LYS A 225 -12.32 24.37 1.34
CA LYS A 225 -13.51 23.72 0.77
C LYS A 225 -13.56 23.96 -0.75
N PRO A 226 -12.61 23.39 -1.53
CA PRO A 226 -12.63 23.49 -2.98
C PRO A 226 -13.84 22.73 -3.53
N GLN A 227 -14.93 23.44 -3.84
CA GLN A 227 -16.17 22.84 -4.34
C GLN A 227 -16.00 22.34 -5.78
N VAL A 228 -15.55 21.09 -5.94
CA VAL A 228 -15.53 20.40 -7.22
C VAL A 228 -16.97 20.07 -7.63
N SER A 229 -17.48 20.75 -8.66
CA SER A 229 -18.83 20.51 -9.19
C SER A 229 -18.96 19.10 -9.78
N ALA A 230 -20.18 18.56 -9.82
CA ALA A 230 -20.45 17.25 -10.42
C ALA A 230 -20.02 17.14 -11.91
N ALA A 231 -19.94 18.27 -12.63
CA ALA A 231 -19.43 18.31 -14.00
C ALA A 231 -17.89 18.20 -14.08
N GLN A 232 -17.17 18.78 -13.10
CA GLN A 232 -15.72 18.59 -12.95
C GLN A 232 -15.38 17.18 -12.44
N ALA A 233 -16.13 16.68 -11.45
CA ALA A 233 -15.97 15.32 -10.89
C ALA A 233 -16.09 14.21 -11.96
N ARG A 234 -17.01 14.36 -12.93
CA ARG A 234 -17.16 13.43 -14.06
C ARG A 234 -15.99 13.48 -15.06
N ARG A 235 -15.10 14.47 -14.99
CA ARG A 235 -13.92 14.64 -15.84
C ARG A 235 -12.62 14.27 -15.10
N TRP A 236 -12.59 13.09 -14.49
CA TRP A 236 -11.44 12.52 -13.75
C TRP A 236 -10.06 12.79 -14.37
N ARG A 237 -9.93 12.64 -15.70
CA ARG A 237 -8.66 12.83 -16.43
C ARG A 237 -8.12 14.28 -16.39
N ALA A 238 -8.96 15.26 -16.06
CA ALA A 238 -8.57 16.66 -15.81
C ALA A 238 -8.41 16.99 -14.32
N LEU A 239 -8.97 16.16 -13.42
CA LEU A 239 -8.73 16.26 -11.97
C LEU A 239 -7.38 15.66 -11.56
N ALA A 240 -6.88 14.64 -12.28
CA ALA A 240 -5.52 14.12 -12.10
C ALA A 240 -4.43 15.18 -12.31
N SER A 241 -4.70 16.20 -13.15
CA SER A 241 -3.81 17.34 -13.38
C SER A 241 -4.07 18.54 -12.45
N ALA A 242 -4.95 18.42 -11.45
CA ALA A 242 -5.46 19.56 -10.68
C ALA A 242 -5.28 19.41 -9.16
N VAL A 243 -4.99 20.55 -8.53
CA VAL A 243 -4.80 20.74 -7.08
C VAL A 243 -5.83 20.00 -6.19
N PRO A 244 -7.16 20.01 -6.47
CA PRO A 244 -8.14 19.39 -5.58
C PRO A 244 -7.97 17.89 -5.30
N LEU A 245 -7.36 17.12 -6.20
CA LEU A 245 -7.14 15.68 -5.96
C LEU A 245 -6.05 15.42 -4.92
N VAL A 246 -5.01 16.26 -4.90
CA VAL A 246 -3.94 16.18 -3.89
C VAL A 246 -4.44 16.66 -2.53
N HIS A 247 -5.29 17.70 -2.48
CA HIS A 247 -6.00 18.05 -1.25
C HIS A 247 -6.91 16.91 -0.78
N ALA A 248 -7.67 16.26 -1.66
CA ALA A 248 -8.52 15.12 -1.25
C ALA A 248 -7.70 13.96 -0.65
N LEU A 249 -6.49 13.69 -1.14
CA LEU A 249 -5.59 12.65 -0.61
C LEU A 249 -4.93 13.02 0.73
N ILE A 250 -4.70 14.30 1.01
CA ILE A 250 -4.03 14.78 2.24
C ILE A 250 -5.06 15.19 3.32
N GLU A 251 -6.20 15.75 2.93
CA GLU A 251 -7.26 16.23 3.80
C GLU A 251 -8.31 15.13 4.08
N GLY A 252 -8.60 14.24 3.14
CA GLY A 252 -9.52 13.11 3.34
C GLY A 252 -9.17 12.19 4.55
N PRO A 253 -7.89 11.83 4.79
CA PRO A 253 -7.49 11.12 6.01
C PRO A 253 -7.69 11.93 7.30
N THR A 254 -7.73 13.26 7.22
CA THR A 254 -8.01 14.17 8.35
C THR A 254 -9.48 14.04 8.74
N ASP A 255 -10.38 14.16 7.77
CA ASP A 255 -11.84 14.07 7.97
C ASP A 255 -12.27 12.66 8.42
N LEU A 256 -11.66 11.61 7.85
CA LEU A 256 -11.88 10.23 8.30
C LEU A 256 -11.40 10.01 9.74
N THR A 257 -10.27 10.60 10.13
CA THR A 257 -9.79 10.56 11.52
C THR A 257 -10.76 11.27 12.45
N ASP A 258 -11.27 12.43 12.05
CA ASP A 258 -12.23 13.23 12.82
C ASP A 258 -13.50 12.42 13.11
N TYR A 259 -14.12 11.85 12.06
CA TYR A 259 -15.30 11.00 12.16
C TYR A 259 -15.06 9.76 13.04
N VAL A 260 -13.97 9.02 12.80
CA VAL A 260 -13.70 7.79 13.57
C VAL A 260 -13.45 8.09 15.05
N VAL A 261 -12.74 9.18 15.38
CA VAL A 261 -12.48 9.56 16.77
C VAL A 261 -13.76 10.05 17.46
N GLU A 262 -14.61 10.81 16.78
CA GLU A 262 -15.91 11.23 17.31
C GLU A 262 -16.84 10.04 17.61
N GLN A 263 -16.82 8.99 16.78
CA GLN A 263 -17.60 7.76 17.03
C GLN A 263 -16.95 6.82 18.06
N MET A 264 -15.66 6.96 18.35
CA MET A 264 -14.94 6.13 19.33
C MET A 264 -14.98 6.67 20.76
N LEU A 265 -14.92 7.99 20.94
CA LEU A 265 -14.86 8.62 22.27
C LEU A 265 -16.25 8.92 22.84
N PRO A 266 -16.39 9.03 24.18
CA PRO A 266 -17.64 9.49 24.78
C PRO A 266 -18.04 10.91 24.34
N ILE A 267 -19.33 11.23 24.45
CA ILE A 267 -19.85 12.57 24.18
C ILE A 267 -19.12 13.59 25.08
N HIS A 268 -18.67 14.71 24.49
CA HIS A 268 -17.84 15.74 25.12
C HIS A 268 -16.40 15.33 25.51
N HIS A 269 -15.91 14.16 25.12
CA HIS A 269 -14.49 13.79 25.29
C HIS A 269 -13.60 14.17 24.08
N TYR A 270 -14.19 14.60 22.96
CA TYR A 270 -13.45 15.04 21.76
C TYR A 270 -13.65 16.54 21.50
N PHE A 271 -12.56 17.30 21.51
CA PHE A 271 -12.54 18.75 21.27
C PHE A 271 -11.76 19.06 20.00
N ARG A 272 -12.44 19.03 18.85
CA ARG A 272 -11.86 19.43 17.56
C ARG A 272 -12.00 20.93 17.31
N PHE A 273 -10.86 21.61 17.16
CA PHE A 273 -10.75 23.00 16.71
C PHE A 273 -10.38 22.99 15.23
N GLN A 274 -11.24 23.57 14.39
CA GLN A 274 -11.05 23.55 12.94
C GLN A 274 -11.87 24.68 12.30
N THR A 275 -11.29 25.39 11.32
CA THR A 275 -11.91 26.56 10.66
C THR A 275 -11.87 26.42 9.13
N THR A 276 -12.85 26.99 8.43
CA THR A 276 -12.88 27.02 6.95
C THR A 276 -12.14 28.24 6.45
N LEU A 277 -11.07 28.03 5.67
CA LEU A 277 -10.32 29.10 5.02
C LEU A 277 -11.00 29.52 3.70
N ALA A 278 -11.09 30.83 3.47
CA ALA A 278 -11.91 31.43 2.41
C ALA A 278 -11.17 31.70 1.07
N ILE A 279 -9.85 31.46 1.03
CA ILE A 279 -8.96 31.76 -0.09
C ILE A 279 -8.14 30.50 -0.41
N GLU A 280 -7.79 30.25 -1.68
CA GLU A 280 -6.83 29.19 -2.03
C GLU A 280 -5.46 29.50 -1.41
N ASP A 281 -5.06 28.67 -0.46
CA ASP A 281 -3.92 28.89 0.41
C ASP A 281 -2.73 28.01 -0.04
N GLU A 282 -1.57 28.64 -0.21
CA GLU A 282 -0.30 28.00 -0.55
C GLU A 282 0.47 27.65 0.75
N VAL A 283 0.67 26.37 1.06
CA VAL A 283 1.17 25.86 2.38
C VAL A 283 2.55 26.40 2.83
N GLY A 284 3.31 27.00 1.91
CA GLY A 284 4.60 27.65 2.15
C GLY A 284 4.62 29.16 1.91
N ASN A 285 3.47 29.83 1.78
CA ASN A 285 3.42 31.28 1.52
C ASN A 285 3.67 32.08 2.81
N THR A 286 4.77 32.83 2.80
CA THR A 286 5.25 33.64 3.93
C THR A 286 5.17 35.14 3.67
N ASP A 287 4.35 35.56 2.69
CA ASP A 287 3.93 36.96 2.53
C ASP A 287 3.27 37.43 3.84
N PRO A 288 3.70 38.55 4.46
CA PRO A 288 3.05 39.13 5.62
C PRO A 288 1.54 39.35 5.45
N ALA A 289 1.04 39.58 4.23
CA ALA A 289 -0.39 39.66 3.95
C ALA A 289 -1.10 38.29 4.10
N HIS A 290 -0.44 37.20 3.71
CA HIS A 290 -0.97 35.83 3.88
C HIS A 290 -0.89 35.38 5.35
N LEU A 291 0.22 35.66 6.03
CA LEU A 291 0.35 35.43 7.48
C LEU A 291 -0.76 36.17 8.26
N LYS A 292 -1.11 37.40 7.87
CA LYS A 292 -2.23 38.13 8.48
C LYS A 292 -3.57 37.41 8.27
N ILE A 293 -3.85 36.88 7.08
CA ILE A 293 -5.10 36.12 6.81
C ILE A 293 -5.21 34.89 7.73
N LEU A 294 -4.09 34.22 8.02
CA LEU A 294 -4.04 33.08 8.96
C LEU A 294 -4.30 33.53 10.41
N VAL A 295 -3.73 34.66 10.83
CA VAL A 295 -4.02 35.27 12.15
C VAL A 295 -5.49 35.64 12.27
N ASP A 296 -6.03 36.37 11.29
CA ASP A 296 -7.42 36.83 11.27
C ASP A 296 -8.38 35.62 11.36
N ALA A 297 -8.17 34.58 10.55
CA ALA A 297 -9.00 33.37 10.54
C ALA A 297 -8.90 32.53 11.84
N ALA A 298 -7.75 32.57 12.53
CA ALA A 298 -7.58 31.95 13.83
C ALA A 298 -8.34 32.70 14.93
N GLU A 299 -8.16 34.02 14.98
CA GLU A 299 -8.83 34.91 15.93
C GLU A 299 -10.34 34.88 15.76
N ASP A 300 -10.85 35.03 14.52
CA ASP A 300 -12.28 34.99 14.20
C ASP A 300 -12.95 33.71 14.72
N TYR A 301 -12.30 32.55 14.56
CA TYR A 301 -12.84 31.28 15.08
C TYR A 301 -12.98 31.30 16.61
N THR A 302 -12.01 31.86 17.33
CA THR A 302 -12.04 31.97 18.80
C THR A 302 -12.93 33.09 19.33
N ASN A 303 -13.24 34.10 18.51
CA ASN A 303 -14.17 35.17 18.83
C ASN A 303 -15.62 34.79 18.53
N GLN A 304 -15.86 33.91 17.55
CA GLN A 304 -17.16 33.31 17.27
C GLN A 304 -17.68 32.49 18.46
N LYS A 305 -19.01 32.49 18.64
CA LYS A 305 -19.69 31.87 19.78
C LYS A 305 -19.36 30.39 19.96
N GLU A 306 -19.22 29.63 18.88
CA GLU A 306 -18.90 28.20 18.93
C GLU A 306 -17.45 27.96 19.42
N GLY A 307 -16.46 28.51 18.72
CA GLY A 307 -15.04 28.31 19.07
C GLY A 307 -14.71 28.86 20.46
N ARG A 308 -15.30 30.00 20.85
CA ARG A 308 -15.19 30.52 22.21
C ARG A 308 -15.75 29.55 23.26
N ALA A 309 -16.95 29.01 23.04
CA ALA A 309 -17.57 28.06 23.97
C ALA A 309 -16.79 26.74 24.04
N LYS A 310 -16.24 26.27 22.91
CA LYS A 310 -15.44 25.05 22.82
C LYS A 310 -14.08 25.18 23.54
N LEU A 311 -13.41 26.32 23.40
CA LEU A 311 -12.20 26.65 24.19
C LEU A 311 -12.51 26.69 25.69
N GLU A 312 -13.61 27.34 26.06
CA GLU A 312 -14.04 27.51 27.46
C GLU A 312 -14.40 26.17 28.11
N GLN A 313 -15.14 25.31 27.41
CA GLN A 313 -15.48 23.96 27.88
C GLN A 313 -14.24 23.08 28.05
N LEU A 314 -13.28 23.15 27.13
CA LEU A 314 -12.00 22.44 27.26
C LEU A 314 -11.18 22.97 28.44
N ALA A 315 -11.05 24.29 28.58
CA ALA A 315 -10.32 24.92 29.69
C ALA A 315 -10.91 24.54 31.06
N GLN A 316 -12.24 24.41 31.15
CA GLN A 316 -12.93 23.94 32.36
C GLN A 316 -12.68 22.45 32.61
N CYS A 317 -12.77 21.59 31.58
CA CYS A 317 -12.47 20.16 31.70
C CYS A 317 -11.04 19.89 32.17
N LEU A 318 -10.05 20.58 31.62
CA LEU A 318 -8.64 20.46 32.03
C LEU A 318 -8.38 20.93 33.48
N GLN A 319 -9.22 21.82 34.02
CA GLN A 319 -9.06 22.37 35.37
C GLN A 319 -9.84 21.61 36.46
N GLN A 320 -10.90 20.88 36.11
CA GLN A 320 -11.76 20.18 37.07
C GLN A 320 -11.10 18.92 37.67
N ASP A 321 -10.39 18.11 36.89
CA ASP A 321 -9.87 16.79 37.30
C ASP A 321 -8.45 16.83 37.94
N ARG A 322 -8.14 17.89 38.69
CA ARG A 322 -6.79 18.10 39.24
C ARG A 322 -6.44 17.22 40.44
N GLU A 323 -5.45 16.35 40.23
CA GLU A 323 -4.44 15.95 41.22
C GLU A 323 -3.07 16.10 40.52
N PRO A 324 -2.18 17.02 40.96
CA PRO A 324 -1.12 17.58 40.14
C PRO A 324 0.05 16.61 39.87
N TYR A 325 0.29 16.32 38.59
CA TYR A 325 1.52 15.69 38.14
C TYR A 325 2.69 16.69 38.25
N ARG A 326 3.42 16.66 39.38
CA ARG A 326 4.67 17.44 39.54
C ARG A 326 5.78 16.89 38.64
N VAL A 327 5.80 17.33 37.39
CA VAL A 327 6.99 17.24 36.54
C VAL A 327 7.99 18.29 37.05
N ASN A 328 9.12 17.83 37.61
CA ASN A 328 10.23 18.72 37.97
C ASN A 328 10.93 19.17 36.69
N ILE A 329 10.46 20.27 36.09
CA ILE A 329 11.09 20.90 34.92
C ILE A 329 12.41 21.56 35.38
N TYR A 330 13.51 20.81 35.28
CA TYR A 330 14.84 21.41 35.26
C TYR A 330 15.04 22.08 33.91
N LEU A 331 15.25 23.40 33.91
CA LEU A 331 15.44 24.22 32.72
C LEU A 331 16.93 24.30 32.32
N PRO A 332 17.27 23.94 31.06
CA PRO A 332 18.50 24.42 30.41
C PRO A 332 18.25 25.05 29.02
N VAL A 333 17.09 25.67 28.79
CA VAL A 333 16.75 26.33 27.50
C VAL A 333 16.79 27.87 27.59
N GLN A 334 16.60 28.45 28.79
CA GLN A 334 16.62 29.92 29.02
C GLN A 334 17.98 30.61 28.77
N GLN A 335 19.04 29.88 28.42
CA GLN A 335 20.36 30.44 28.07
C GLN A 335 20.57 30.65 26.56
N ILE A 336 19.60 30.31 25.70
CA ILE A 336 19.74 30.44 24.23
C ILE A 336 19.27 31.81 23.70
N PHE A 337 18.51 32.57 24.49
CA PHE A 337 18.03 33.91 24.11
C PHE A 337 18.52 34.98 25.11
N GLU A 338 19.58 35.70 24.74
CA GLU A 338 19.92 36.95 25.43
C GLU A 338 18.82 38.01 25.19
N PRO A 339 18.30 38.67 26.24
CA PRO A 339 17.17 39.60 26.10
C PRO A 339 17.51 40.87 25.29
N GLU A 340 18.81 41.17 25.08
CA GLU A 340 19.24 42.31 24.27
C GLU A 340 18.84 42.18 22.80
N THR A 341 18.86 40.98 22.22
CA THR A 341 18.49 40.77 20.81
C THR A 341 17.02 41.13 20.58
N VAL A 342 16.13 40.71 21.50
CA VAL A 342 14.69 41.01 21.43
C VAL A 342 14.42 42.50 21.67
N GLN A 343 15.18 43.17 22.55
CA GLN A 343 15.07 44.62 22.73
C GLN A 343 15.57 45.41 21.51
N ARG A 344 16.63 44.95 20.83
CA ARG A 344 17.13 45.56 19.59
C ARG A 344 16.05 45.58 18.51
N THR A 345 15.43 44.44 18.23
CA THR A 345 14.33 44.34 17.26
C THR A 345 13.15 45.25 17.66
N LYS A 346 12.84 45.35 18.95
CA LYS A 346 11.81 46.28 19.46
C LYS A 346 12.16 47.75 19.20
N GLN A 347 13.42 48.16 19.41
CA GLN A 347 13.87 49.54 19.16
C GLN A 347 13.96 49.86 17.66
N GLU A 348 14.40 48.91 16.82
CA GLU A 348 14.50 49.13 15.37
C GLU A 348 13.12 49.19 14.68
N ILE A 349 12.13 48.42 15.15
CA ILE A 349 10.74 48.50 14.69
C ILE A 349 10.10 49.84 15.12
N ILE A 350 10.28 50.25 16.37
CA ILE A 350 9.75 51.55 16.86
C ILE A 350 10.45 52.73 16.15
N GLY A 351 11.76 52.63 15.89
CA GLY A 351 12.52 53.65 15.16
C GLY A 351 12.09 53.83 13.71
N ASN A 352 11.83 52.73 12.99
CA ASN A 352 11.41 52.81 11.58
C ASN A 352 9.97 53.33 11.39
N GLN A 353 9.08 53.25 12.39
CA GLN A 353 7.74 53.81 12.27
C GLN A 353 7.68 55.34 12.43
N MET A 354 8.67 56.00 13.07
CA MET A 354 8.68 57.46 13.20
C MET A 354 9.24 58.23 11.99
N SER A 355 9.73 57.53 10.95
CA SER A 355 10.43 58.14 9.81
C SER A 355 9.68 58.09 8.47
N ARG A 356 8.36 57.91 8.47
CA ARG A 356 7.50 58.27 7.32
C ARG A 356 6.34 59.17 7.75
N SER A 357 6.44 60.41 7.33
CA SER A 357 5.73 61.57 7.85
C SER A 357 4.27 61.71 7.40
N ILE A 358 3.42 62.08 8.37
CA ILE A 358 2.48 63.21 8.28
C ILE A 358 1.55 63.24 7.05
N ALA A 359 0.30 62.79 7.27
CA ALA A 359 -0.90 63.42 6.71
C ALA A 359 -2.07 63.24 7.69
N TYR A 360 -2.98 64.23 7.74
CA TYR A 360 -4.23 64.24 8.51
C TYR A 360 -4.14 64.07 10.04
N SER A 361 -3.92 65.20 10.73
CA SER A 361 -4.20 65.39 12.16
C SER A 361 -5.10 66.62 12.37
N SER A 362 -6.39 66.49 12.02
CA SER A 362 -7.45 67.48 12.22
C SER A 362 -8.81 66.78 11.99
N GLU A 363 -9.80 66.79 12.88
CA GLU A 363 -9.93 67.44 14.19
C GLU A 363 -10.61 66.45 15.14
N LEU A 364 -10.16 66.34 16.41
CA LEU A 364 -10.94 65.63 17.43
C LEU A 364 -10.52 66.07 18.85
N ASN A 365 -11.14 67.14 19.33
CA ASN A 365 -11.05 67.54 20.73
C ASN A 365 -12.26 68.43 21.09
N ILE A 366 -13.34 67.84 21.63
CA ILE A 366 -14.38 68.51 22.43
C ILE A 366 -15.41 67.49 22.96
N LEU A 367 -15.72 67.65 24.26
CA LEU A 367 -16.83 67.08 25.05
C LEU A 367 -16.88 65.58 25.41
N GLU A 368 -17.36 65.36 26.62
CA GLU A 368 -17.44 64.10 27.36
C GLU A 368 -18.91 63.69 27.59
N SER A 369 -19.13 62.39 27.79
CA SER A 369 -20.13 61.83 28.72
C SER A 369 -21.64 61.86 28.41
N THR A 370 -22.35 61.05 29.20
CA THR A 370 -23.80 61.00 29.47
C THR A 370 -24.80 60.35 28.49
N LEU A 371 -25.15 59.11 28.84
CA LEU A 371 -26.52 58.62 29.17
C LEU A 371 -27.53 58.15 28.08
N TRP A 372 -27.97 56.91 28.31
CA TRP A 372 -29.33 56.34 28.16
C TRP A 372 -29.78 55.74 26.81
N GLU A 373 -30.50 54.62 26.94
CA GLU A 373 -31.21 53.86 25.88
C GLU A 373 -32.69 54.34 25.76
N PRO A 374 -33.61 53.60 25.11
CA PRO A 374 -33.70 53.33 23.67
C PRO A 374 -35.04 53.85 23.10
N ILE A 375 -35.29 53.67 21.79
CA ILE A 375 -36.63 53.45 21.20
C ILE A 375 -36.49 52.93 19.76
N THR A 376 -37.49 52.20 19.26
CA THR A 376 -37.50 51.52 17.95
C THR A 376 -38.46 52.22 16.93
N PRO A 377 -38.94 51.64 15.81
CA PRO A 377 -38.75 52.28 14.49
C PRO A 377 -40.06 52.65 13.74
N GLU A 378 -39.97 53.22 12.53
CA GLU A 378 -40.58 52.69 11.28
C GLU A 378 -40.52 53.64 10.06
N SER A 379 -40.22 53.07 8.87
CA SER A 379 -40.50 53.61 7.51
C SER A 379 -39.78 54.92 7.10
N THR A 380 -39.72 55.36 5.83
CA THR A 380 -40.48 54.98 4.61
C THR A 380 -39.67 55.22 3.31
N PHE A 381 -40.24 54.77 2.17
CA PHE A 381 -40.10 55.27 0.79
C PHE A 381 -39.06 54.69 -0.21
N SER A 382 -39.56 54.52 -1.45
CA SER A 382 -38.88 53.94 -2.63
C SER A 382 -39.28 54.70 -3.90
N ILE A 383 -38.42 54.75 -4.93
CA ILE A 383 -38.72 55.35 -6.26
C ILE A 383 -37.94 54.60 -7.41
N PRO A 384 -38.23 54.74 -8.73
CA PRO A 384 -39.04 53.71 -9.39
C PRO A 384 -38.57 53.17 -10.78
N ILE A 385 -39.14 51.99 -11.12
CA ILE A 385 -39.68 51.48 -12.41
C ILE A 385 -39.37 52.24 -13.74
N GLY A 386 -38.99 51.48 -14.78
CA GLY A 386 -39.11 51.86 -16.21
C GLY A 386 -39.17 50.64 -17.16
N ASN A 387 -40.30 50.47 -17.87
CA ASN A 387 -40.61 49.35 -18.81
C ASN A 387 -39.77 49.41 -20.12
N THR A 388 -39.66 48.39 -21.00
CA THR A 388 -40.68 47.48 -21.64
C THR A 388 -40.09 46.10 -22.03
N ALA A 389 -40.79 44.97 -21.86
CA ALA A 389 -41.75 44.32 -22.79
C ALA A 389 -41.16 43.95 -24.18
N ASN A 390 -41.45 42.82 -24.83
CA ASN A 390 -42.25 41.60 -24.58
C ASN A 390 -41.72 40.49 -25.56
N ASN A 391 -42.11 39.21 -25.62
CA ASN A 391 -43.17 38.34 -25.02
C ASN A 391 -42.61 36.86 -25.07
N THR A 392 -43.26 35.72 -24.76
CA THR A 392 -44.66 35.31 -24.44
C THR A 392 -44.67 33.96 -23.69
N GLN A 393 -45.75 33.68 -22.95
CA GLN A 393 -46.59 32.45 -22.80
C GLN A 393 -46.08 31.05 -23.27
N ALA A 394 -46.48 29.90 -22.69
CA ALA A 394 -47.57 29.53 -21.74
C ALA A 394 -47.33 28.07 -21.20
N ASP A 395 -48.00 27.48 -20.19
CA ASP A 395 -49.08 27.91 -19.26
C ASP A 395 -49.26 26.90 -18.08
N ILE A 396 -49.99 27.31 -17.01
CA ILE A 396 -50.96 26.50 -16.20
C ILE A 396 -50.47 25.24 -15.40
N GLN A 397 -50.85 24.95 -14.14
CA GLN A 397 -51.61 25.67 -13.08
C GLN A 397 -51.35 25.07 -11.67
N GLU A 398 -51.94 25.69 -10.63
CA GLU A 398 -51.79 25.33 -9.19
C GLU A 398 -52.99 24.54 -8.59
N HIS A 399 -52.70 23.67 -7.61
CA HIS A 399 -53.47 23.42 -6.36
C HIS A 399 -54.97 22.98 -6.43
N PRO A 400 -55.68 22.70 -5.29
CA PRO A 400 -55.27 22.47 -3.88
C PRO A 400 -55.80 21.15 -3.24
N GLY A 401 -55.37 20.81 -2.00
CA GLY A 401 -56.36 20.40 -0.96
C GLY A 401 -56.13 19.17 -0.06
N ARG A 402 -55.84 19.45 1.23
CA ARG A 402 -56.45 18.88 2.48
C ARG A 402 -56.06 17.51 3.13
N THR A 403 -55.94 17.63 4.46
CA THR A 403 -56.36 16.74 5.60
C THR A 403 -55.59 15.48 6.04
N ASP A 404 -54.95 15.64 7.21
CA ASP A 404 -55.20 14.92 8.48
C ASP A 404 -54.41 13.65 8.89
N CYS A 405 -54.46 13.36 10.20
CA CYS A 405 -53.49 12.57 10.96
C CYS A 405 -54.07 11.25 11.54
N SER A 406 -53.22 10.23 11.67
CA SER A 406 -53.32 9.13 12.68
C SER A 406 -51.96 8.39 12.69
N LEU A 407 -51.28 8.22 13.84
CA LEU A 407 -51.49 7.24 14.92
C LEU A 407 -51.10 5.78 14.57
N SER A 408 -50.32 5.18 15.47
CA SER A 408 -49.80 3.80 15.50
C SER A 408 -50.87 2.77 15.98
N PRO A 409 -50.60 1.45 16.14
CA PRO A 409 -49.35 0.68 15.94
C PRO A 409 -49.55 -0.65 15.15
N VAL A 410 -48.54 -1.54 15.13
CA VAL A 410 -48.69 -2.95 14.71
C VAL A 410 -48.00 -3.89 15.70
N PHE A 411 -48.65 -5.01 16.03
CA PHE A 411 -48.20 -6.05 16.96
C PHE A 411 -48.75 -7.41 16.49
N GLN A 412 -47.91 -8.46 16.36
CA GLN A 412 -48.31 -9.90 16.37
C GLN A 412 -49.25 -10.45 15.24
N THR A 413 -49.29 -11.74 14.81
CA THR A 413 -48.33 -12.88 14.81
C THR A 413 -48.77 -13.99 13.81
N ILE A 414 -47.88 -14.98 13.57
CA ILE A 414 -48.18 -16.45 13.43
C ILE A 414 -48.59 -17.05 12.05
N LYS A 415 -48.08 -18.30 11.83
CA LYS A 415 -48.17 -19.23 10.66
C LYS A 415 -47.25 -18.86 9.47
N SER A 416 -46.49 -19.79 8.87
CA SER A 416 -46.22 -21.25 9.09
C SER A 416 -44.79 -21.56 8.56
N PHE A 417 -44.12 -22.73 8.70
CA PHE A 417 -44.53 -24.13 8.88
C PHE A 417 -43.61 -24.91 9.88
N SER A 418 -43.84 -26.22 10.04
CA SER A 418 -43.18 -27.15 11.00
C SER A 418 -41.69 -27.45 10.69
N LYS A 419 -40.78 -27.50 11.70
CA LYS A 419 -40.27 -28.69 12.46
C LYS A 419 -39.63 -29.82 11.61
N VAL A 420 -38.63 -30.63 12.00
CA VAL A 420 -37.68 -30.84 13.15
C VAL A 420 -36.70 -31.94 12.64
N GLY A 421 -35.46 -32.18 13.09
CA GLY A 421 -34.53 -31.64 14.10
C GLY A 421 -33.13 -32.28 13.85
N LEU A 422 -32.00 -31.75 14.34
CA LEU A 422 -31.43 -31.94 15.69
C LEU A 422 -31.25 -33.42 16.11
N PHE A 423 -30.11 -33.88 16.65
CA PHE A 423 -28.75 -33.30 16.79
C PHE A 423 -27.80 -34.38 17.39
N GLY A 424 -26.51 -34.05 17.60
CA GLY A 424 -25.85 -34.38 18.88
C GLY A 424 -24.58 -35.24 18.82
N ILE A 425 -23.63 -34.92 19.71
CA ILE A 425 -22.25 -35.47 19.73
C ILE A 425 -21.81 -35.73 21.21
N ALA A 426 -20.82 -36.62 21.39
CA ALA A 426 -19.90 -36.79 22.54
C ALA A 426 -20.28 -37.63 23.80
N SER A 427 -19.67 -38.83 23.86
CA SER A 427 -18.53 -39.17 24.76
C SER A 427 -18.66 -39.78 26.20
N LEU A 428 -17.74 -40.74 26.44
CA LEU A 428 -17.09 -41.25 27.68
C LEU A 428 -17.97 -41.91 28.80
N ILE A 429 -17.88 -43.22 29.09
CA ILE A 429 -16.78 -44.06 29.67
C ILE A 429 -16.75 -44.12 31.23
N MET A 430 -16.68 -45.37 31.77
CA MET A 430 -16.20 -45.86 33.09
C MET A 430 -17.10 -45.97 34.36
N PHE A 431 -17.35 -47.25 34.71
CA PHE A 431 -17.16 -47.93 36.02
C PHE A 431 -18.24 -48.06 37.14
N ALA A 432 -18.59 -49.35 37.36
CA ALA A 432 -18.77 -50.08 38.65
C ALA A 432 -19.88 -49.72 39.67
N GLY A 433 -20.56 -50.76 40.19
CA GLY A 433 -21.48 -50.70 41.35
C GLY A 433 -22.26 -52.01 41.58
N VAL A 434 -21.96 -52.74 42.66
CA VAL A 434 -22.46 -54.12 42.94
C VAL A 434 -23.87 -54.15 43.59
N SER A 435 -24.55 -55.30 43.44
CA SER A 435 -25.75 -55.81 44.16
C SER A 435 -27.14 -55.55 43.51
N GLY A 436 -28.12 -56.48 43.57
CA GLY A 436 -28.06 -57.89 43.98
C GLY A 436 -29.42 -58.52 44.33
N ARG A 437 -29.48 -59.87 44.40
CA ARG A 437 -30.51 -60.72 45.07
C ARG A 437 -31.82 -61.07 44.33
N ASN A 438 -31.80 -62.24 43.69
CA ASN A 438 -32.82 -63.31 43.61
C ASN A 438 -34.33 -62.99 43.58
N TRP A 439 -35.02 -63.45 42.53
CA TRP A 439 -36.08 -64.47 42.68
C TRP A 439 -36.27 -65.32 41.40
N PHE A 440 -36.79 -66.53 41.61
CA PHE A 440 -37.24 -67.57 40.65
C PHE A 440 -38.72 -67.87 41.00
N PRO A 441 -39.57 -68.56 40.18
CA PRO A 441 -39.20 -69.83 39.50
C PRO A 441 -39.98 -70.25 38.22
N HIS A 442 -39.65 -71.47 37.76
CA HIS A 442 -40.37 -72.41 36.87
C HIS A 442 -40.85 -71.96 35.48
N PHE A 443 -40.38 -72.56 34.37
CA PHE A 443 -40.53 -73.96 33.88
C PHE A 443 -41.91 -74.30 33.30
N SER A 444 -41.91 -74.55 31.99
CA SER A 444 -42.62 -75.69 31.38
C SER A 444 -41.75 -76.28 30.27
N LEU A 445 -41.83 -77.60 30.08
CA LEU A 445 -41.18 -78.33 28.99
C LEU A 445 -42.24 -78.72 27.95
N SER A 446 -41.83 -78.87 26.70
CA SER A 446 -42.58 -79.65 25.71
C SER A 446 -41.65 -80.76 25.22
N GLU A 447 -42.13 -82.00 25.27
CA GLU A 447 -41.31 -83.20 25.06
C GLU A 447 -41.12 -83.50 23.58
N ALA A 448 -39.97 -84.10 23.23
CA ALA A 448 -39.75 -84.73 21.93
C ALA A 448 -39.92 -86.25 22.08
N GLN A 449 -40.69 -86.88 21.19
CA GLN A 449 -40.76 -88.33 21.08
C GLN A 449 -39.67 -88.85 20.13
N PRO A 450 -38.79 -89.77 20.56
CA PRO A 450 -37.83 -90.43 19.67
C PRO A 450 -38.43 -91.68 19.02
N SER A 451 -38.09 -91.93 17.76
CA SER A 451 -38.24 -93.25 17.13
C SER A 451 -36.90 -93.98 17.12
N LEU A 452 -36.92 -95.28 17.46
CA LEU A 452 -35.72 -96.12 17.51
C LEU A 452 -35.45 -96.77 16.15
N ALA A 453 -34.22 -96.65 15.67
CA ALA A 453 -33.65 -97.51 14.64
C ALA A 453 -32.18 -97.79 14.95
N THR A 454 -31.88 -99.05 15.28
CA THR A 454 -30.53 -99.61 15.10
C THR A 454 -30.27 -99.75 13.57
N THR A 455 -29.06 -99.98 13.06
CA THR A 455 -28.04 -100.94 13.51
C THR A 455 -26.71 -100.75 12.77
N HIS A 456 -25.65 -101.42 13.27
CA HIS A 456 -24.38 -101.77 12.62
C HIS A 456 -23.26 -100.71 12.46
N LEU A 457 -22.09 -101.11 12.98
CA LEU A 457 -20.77 -100.58 12.68
C LEU A 457 -20.11 -101.47 11.60
N SER A 458 -19.66 -100.88 10.49
CA SER A 458 -18.65 -101.48 9.59
C SER A 458 -18.23 -100.45 8.54
N SER A 459 -17.22 -99.62 8.84
CA SER A 459 -16.74 -98.58 7.93
C SER A 459 -15.49 -99.04 7.16
N PRO A 460 -15.52 -99.13 5.82
CA PRO A 460 -14.31 -98.90 5.05
C PRO A 460 -13.93 -97.42 5.22
N VAL A 461 -12.65 -97.12 5.47
CA VAL A 461 -12.19 -95.72 5.58
C VAL A 461 -12.05 -95.16 4.17
N ASN A 462 -13.16 -94.64 3.66
CA ASN A 462 -13.25 -94.12 2.30
C ASN A 462 -12.46 -92.80 2.16
N ALA A 463 -11.22 -92.90 1.68
CA ALA A 463 -10.36 -91.75 1.46
C ALA A 463 -10.86 -90.93 0.26
N LEU A 464 -10.97 -89.61 0.41
CA LEU A 464 -11.49 -88.74 -0.65
C LEU A 464 -10.37 -88.39 -1.66
N PRO A 465 -10.63 -88.43 -2.98
CA PRO A 465 -9.68 -87.95 -3.98
C PRO A 465 -9.53 -86.42 -3.91
N VAL A 466 -8.29 -85.93 -3.94
CA VAL A 466 -7.97 -84.49 -3.91
C VAL A 466 -6.80 -84.13 -4.84
N GLU A 467 -6.86 -82.94 -5.44
CA GLU A 467 -5.75 -82.31 -6.15
C GLU A 467 -4.92 -81.48 -5.16
N VAL A 468 -3.58 -81.49 -5.29
CA VAL A 468 -2.67 -80.73 -4.42
C VAL A 468 -1.61 -79.94 -5.16
N LEU A 469 -1.26 -78.78 -4.60
CA LEU A 469 -0.15 -77.93 -5.03
C LEU A 469 0.98 -78.00 -3.99
N SER A 470 2.21 -78.22 -4.45
CA SER A 470 3.41 -78.10 -3.61
C SER A 470 3.85 -76.65 -3.57
N ILE A 471 3.79 -76.00 -2.41
CA ILE A 471 4.00 -74.54 -2.30
C ILE A 471 5.47 -74.16 -2.22
N GLN A 472 5.83 -73.02 -2.82
CA GLN A 472 7.16 -72.42 -2.73
C GLN A 472 7.08 -71.08 -1.99
N ALA A 473 8.06 -70.81 -1.12
CA ALA A 473 8.07 -69.63 -0.26
C ALA A 473 8.59 -68.39 -1.01
N GLU A 474 7.71 -67.45 -1.28
CA GLU A 474 8.07 -66.15 -1.85
C GLU A 474 8.40 -65.12 -0.75
N GLN A 475 9.22 -64.13 -1.10
CA GLN A 475 9.68 -63.07 -0.19
C GLN A 475 9.00 -61.71 -0.44
N SER A 476 8.15 -61.63 -1.46
CA SER A 476 7.44 -60.41 -1.88
C SER A 476 6.30 -60.74 -2.83
N TYR A 477 5.31 -59.87 -2.93
CA TYR A 477 4.30 -59.89 -4.00
C TYR A 477 4.19 -58.50 -4.67
N SER A 478 3.74 -58.48 -5.92
CA SER A 478 3.56 -57.26 -6.69
C SER A 478 2.12 -56.74 -6.57
N VAL A 479 1.94 -55.42 -6.49
CA VAL A 479 0.63 -54.76 -6.49
C VAL A 479 0.63 -53.64 -7.52
N GLN A 480 -0.35 -53.65 -8.44
CA GLN A 480 -0.61 -52.49 -9.29
C GLN A 480 -1.40 -51.44 -8.53
N ARG A 481 -0.86 -50.22 -8.42
CA ARG A 481 -1.56 -49.04 -7.90
C ARG A 481 -1.76 -48.03 -9.03
N SER A 482 -2.98 -47.47 -9.12
CA SER A 482 -3.29 -46.36 -10.01
C SER A 482 -3.30 -45.05 -9.23
N TYR A 483 -2.55 -44.06 -9.69
CA TYR A 483 -2.49 -42.71 -9.13
C TYR A 483 -3.14 -41.72 -10.08
N THR A 484 -4.07 -40.91 -9.57
CA THR A 484 -4.85 -39.96 -10.37
C THR A 484 -4.26 -38.56 -10.33
N GLY A 485 -4.44 -37.82 -11.41
CA GLY A 485 -4.06 -36.42 -11.53
C GLY A 485 -4.74 -35.75 -12.71
N THR A 486 -4.18 -34.63 -13.19
CA THR A 486 -4.76 -33.84 -14.30
C THR A 486 -3.73 -33.54 -15.39
N ILE A 487 -4.22 -33.44 -16.62
CA ILE A 487 -3.46 -32.85 -17.73
C ILE A 487 -3.56 -31.32 -17.63
N GLY A 488 -2.44 -30.62 -17.81
CA GLY A 488 -2.40 -29.18 -18.08
C GLY A 488 -1.47 -28.87 -19.24
N SER A 489 -1.54 -27.66 -19.80
CA SER A 489 -0.46 -27.15 -20.64
C SER A 489 0.71 -26.68 -19.77
N ARG A 490 1.92 -26.87 -20.28
CA ARG A 490 3.19 -26.47 -19.65
C ARG A 490 3.24 -24.98 -19.28
N ARG A 491 2.69 -24.11 -20.13
CA ARG A 491 2.47 -22.69 -19.82
C ARG A 491 1.00 -22.30 -20.00
N THR A 492 0.53 -21.45 -19.09
CA THR A 492 -0.67 -20.63 -19.27
C THR A 492 -0.38 -19.22 -18.79
N SER A 493 -1.05 -18.21 -19.33
CA SER A 493 -0.84 -16.82 -18.96
C SER A 493 -2.14 -16.04 -18.96
N LYS A 494 -2.36 -15.24 -17.90
CA LYS A 494 -3.47 -14.28 -17.80
C LYS A 494 -2.96 -12.94 -18.33
N LEU A 495 -3.29 -12.66 -19.59
CA LEU A 495 -2.79 -11.48 -20.30
C LEU A 495 -3.65 -10.26 -20.00
N GLY A 496 -2.99 -9.15 -19.67
CA GLY A 496 -3.60 -7.86 -19.35
C GLY A 496 -2.58 -6.76 -19.59
N PHE A 497 -3.04 -5.52 -19.79
CA PHE A 497 -2.16 -4.39 -20.08
C PHE A 497 -1.38 -3.93 -18.85
N GLU A 498 -0.13 -3.51 -19.04
CA GLU A 498 0.67 -2.88 -17.98
C GLU A 498 0.12 -1.52 -17.52
N ARG A 499 -0.78 -0.91 -18.29
CA ARG A 499 -1.42 0.37 -17.98
C ARG A 499 -2.94 0.28 -18.05
N SER A 500 -3.60 1.10 -17.24
CA SER A 500 -5.02 1.41 -17.39
C SER A 500 -5.33 2.14 -18.71
N GLY A 501 -6.51 1.89 -19.26
CA GLY A 501 -7.03 2.59 -20.43
C GLY A 501 -8.39 2.05 -20.86
N GLN A 502 -9.02 2.68 -21.85
CA GLN A 502 -10.20 2.11 -22.49
C GLN A 502 -9.75 1.11 -23.57
N LEU A 503 -10.30 -0.10 -23.53
CA LEU A 503 -10.11 -1.14 -24.54
C LEU A 503 -10.83 -0.72 -25.82
N VAL A 504 -10.11 -0.56 -26.94
CA VAL A 504 -10.68 -0.09 -28.22
C VAL A 504 -10.92 -1.24 -29.18
N ASN A 505 -10.03 -2.24 -29.19
CA ASN A 505 -10.10 -3.38 -30.09
C ASN A 505 -9.57 -4.64 -29.41
N VAL A 506 -10.16 -5.79 -29.72
CA VAL A 506 -9.62 -7.13 -29.42
C VAL A 506 -9.70 -7.93 -30.71
N THR A 507 -8.55 -8.31 -31.26
CA THR A 507 -8.44 -8.97 -32.57
C THR A 507 -8.86 -10.44 -32.54
N VAL A 508 -8.88 -11.05 -31.35
CA VAL A 508 -9.00 -12.50 -31.13
C VAL A 508 -10.20 -12.89 -30.26
N LYS A 509 -10.63 -14.14 -30.38
CA LYS A 509 -11.76 -14.76 -29.67
C LYS A 509 -11.31 -16.03 -28.95
N ALA A 510 -12.12 -16.50 -28.00
CA ALA A 510 -11.90 -17.80 -27.37
C ALA A 510 -11.99 -18.92 -28.43
N GLY A 511 -10.96 -19.77 -28.47
CA GLY A 511 -10.75 -20.81 -29.49
C GLY A 511 -9.75 -20.44 -30.59
N ASP A 512 -9.39 -19.16 -30.75
CA ASP A 512 -8.44 -18.74 -31.79
C ASP A 512 -6.99 -19.13 -31.42
N ARG A 513 -6.21 -19.55 -32.42
CA ARG A 513 -4.76 -19.73 -32.35
C ARG A 513 -4.04 -18.42 -32.62
N VAL A 514 -2.95 -18.16 -31.89
CA VAL A 514 -2.15 -16.94 -31.98
C VAL A 514 -0.65 -17.24 -31.99
N GLU A 515 0.14 -16.40 -32.65
CA GLU A 515 1.60 -16.50 -32.71
C GLU A 515 2.32 -15.56 -31.73
N ALA A 516 3.51 -15.95 -31.25
CA ALA A 516 4.32 -15.13 -30.36
C ALA A 516 4.63 -13.73 -30.96
N GLY A 517 4.28 -12.67 -30.24
CA GLY A 517 4.45 -11.27 -30.65
C GLY A 517 3.23 -10.64 -31.35
N GLU A 518 2.23 -11.45 -31.72
CA GLU A 518 0.97 -11.00 -32.34
C GLU A 518 0.18 -10.06 -31.42
N ILE A 519 -0.44 -9.01 -31.97
CA ILE A 519 -1.26 -8.06 -31.22
C ILE A 519 -2.67 -8.64 -31.05
N LEU A 520 -3.05 -8.87 -29.79
CA LEU A 520 -4.31 -9.48 -29.37
C LEU A 520 -5.38 -8.44 -29.02
N ALA A 521 -4.97 -7.26 -28.57
CA ALA A 521 -5.84 -6.18 -28.15
C ALA A 521 -5.10 -4.83 -28.07
N SER A 522 -5.83 -3.71 -28.17
CA SER A 522 -5.27 -2.35 -28.11
C SER A 522 -6.14 -1.40 -27.25
N LEU A 523 -5.48 -0.54 -26.48
CA LEU A 523 -6.09 0.56 -25.72
C LEU A 523 -6.26 1.85 -26.57
N ASP A 524 -7.05 2.80 -26.08
CA ASP A 524 -7.07 4.18 -26.60
C ASP A 524 -5.69 4.85 -26.48
N THR A 525 -5.09 5.15 -27.63
CA THR A 525 -3.83 5.88 -27.77
C THR A 525 -4.01 7.30 -28.29
N GLN A 526 -5.23 7.78 -28.60
CA GLN A 526 -5.45 9.12 -29.18
C GLN A 526 -4.83 10.22 -28.29
N SER A 527 -5.04 10.09 -26.99
CA SER A 527 -4.45 10.93 -25.95
C SER A 527 -2.91 10.89 -25.87
N LEU A 528 -2.27 9.81 -26.33
CA LEU A 528 -0.80 9.70 -26.43
C LEU A 528 -0.29 10.32 -27.73
N HIS A 529 -0.98 10.09 -28.85
CA HIS A 529 -0.65 10.69 -30.14
C HIS A 529 -0.66 12.23 -30.10
N LEU A 530 -1.63 12.83 -29.39
CA LEU A 530 -1.68 14.28 -29.19
C LEU A 530 -0.50 14.79 -28.33
N GLN A 531 -0.10 14.06 -27.29
CA GLN A 531 1.07 14.42 -26.47
C GLN A 531 2.40 14.24 -27.22
N ALA A 532 2.49 13.26 -28.14
CA ALA A 532 3.66 13.09 -29.00
C ALA A 532 3.79 14.26 -29.97
N GLN A 533 2.68 14.78 -30.51
CA GLN A 533 2.67 16.00 -31.33
C GLN A 533 3.03 17.25 -30.51
N GLU A 534 2.56 17.35 -29.26
CA GLU A 534 2.95 18.43 -28.31
C GLU A 534 4.48 18.43 -28.08
N LEU A 535 5.06 17.28 -27.73
CA LEU A 535 6.50 17.14 -27.49
C LEU A 535 7.33 17.35 -28.76
N GLN A 536 6.84 16.95 -29.93
CA GLN A 536 7.53 17.19 -31.21
C GLN A 536 7.57 18.68 -31.54
N ALA A 537 6.49 19.42 -31.28
CA ALA A 537 6.45 20.87 -31.46
C ALA A 537 7.40 21.57 -30.47
N GLN A 538 7.41 21.17 -29.20
CA GLN A 538 8.32 21.69 -28.17
C GLN A 538 9.79 21.44 -28.53
N GLN A 539 10.15 20.23 -28.98
CA GLN A 539 11.51 19.91 -29.44
C GLN A 539 11.90 20.76 -30.65
N THR A 540 10.99 20.96 -31.61
CA THR A 540 11.22 21.80 -32.79
C THR A 540 11.49 23.26 -32.40
N GLN A 541 10.71 23.80 -31.45
CA GLN A 541 10.91 25.14 -30.91
C GLN A 541 12.26 25.26 -30.16
N ALA A 542 12.59 24.32 -29.29
CA ALA A 542 13.85 24.31 -28.54
C ALA A 542 15.07 24.20 -29.47
N THR A 543 14.95 23.42 -30.55
CA THR A 543 15.98 23.29 -31.60
C THR A 543 16.13 24.58 -32.41
N ALA A 544 15.03 25.26 -32.76
CA ALA A 544 15.09 26.56 -33.44
C ALA A 544 15.79 27.63 -32.57
N GLN A 545 15.49 27.65 -31.27
CA GLN A 545 16.17 28.52 -30.29
C GLN A 545 17.66 28.17 -30.14
N PHE A 546 18.02 26.89 -30.10
CA PHE A 546 19.44 26.48 -30.10
C PHE A 546 20.18 26.97 -31.35
N ASN A 547 19.56 26.85 -32.52
CA ASN A 547 20.14 27.31 -33.78
C ASN A 547 20.28 28.85 -33.82
N GLU A 548 19.33 29.60 -33.28
CA GLU A 548 19.44 31.07 -33.13
C GLU A 548 20.59 31.46 -32.18
N LEU A 549 20.67 30.80 -31.02
CA LEU A 549 21.76 30.98 -30.07
C LEU A 549 23.13 30.61 -30.66
N GLN A 550 23.20 29.56 -31.48
CA GLN A 550 24.43 29.14 -32.15
C GLN A 550 24.84 30.09 -33.28
N ALA A 551 23.88 30.68 -33.99
CA ALA A 551 24.13 31.71 -35.02
C ALA A 551 24.60 33.06 -34.41
N GLY A 552 24.15 33.39 -33.20
CA GLY A 552 24.63 34.54 -32.43
C GLY A 552 24.23 35.89 -33.02
N ALA A 553 25.14 36.88 -32.93
CA ALA A 553 24.87 38.25 -33.36
C ALA A 553 24.80 38.35 -34.90
N ARG A 554 23.73 38.98 -35.41
CA ARG A 554 23.53 39.16 -36.87
C ARG A 554 24.68 39.95 -37.51
N SER A 555 24.99 39.62 -38.76
CA SER A 555 26.12 40.21 -39.51
C SER A 555 26.04 41.73 -39.60
N GLU A 556 24.83 42.26 -39.69
CA GLU A 556 24.45 43.66 -39.78
C GLU A 556 24.68 44.39 -38.45
N THR A 557 24.41 43.73 -37.32
CA THR A 557 24.71 44.24 -35.96
C THR A 557 26.22 44.31 -35.74
N ILE A 558 26.97 43.28 -36.15
CA ILE A 558 28.43 43.27 -36.12
C ILE A 558 29.02 44.36 -37.03
N ALA A 559 28.45 44.55 -38.23
CA ALA A 559 28.86 45.60 -39.16
C ALA A 559 28.60 47.02 -38.60
N ALA A 560 27.45 47.24 -37.94
CA ALA A 560 27.14 48.50 -37.27
C ALA A 560 28.11 48.79 -36.12
N ALA A 561 28.41 47.82 -35.27
CA ALA A 561 29.40 47.96 -34.20
C ALA A 561 30.82 48.28 -34.75
N ARG A 562 31.25 47.59 -35.82
CA ARG A 562 32.49 47.91 -36.53
C ARG A 562 32.53 49.33 -37.11
N ALA A 563 31.39 49.87 -37.55
CA ALA A 563 31.29 51.24 -38.03
C ALA A 563 31.38 52.28 -36.89
N VAL A 564 30.81 51.98 -35.71
CA VAL A 564 30.94 52.82 -34.50
C VAL A 564 32.39 52.87 -34.03
N VAL A 565 33.07 51.71 -33.92
CA VAL A 565 34.50 51.63 -33.58
C VAL A 565 35.34 52.47 -34.55
N ARG A 566 35.16 52.30 -35.87
CA ARG A 566 35.90 53.06 -36.89
C ARG A 566 35.68 54.58 -36.78
N ARG A 567 34.44 55.02 -36.49
CA ARG A 567 34.11 56.45 -36.30
C ARG A 567 34.86 57.03 -35.10
N LEU A 568 34.85 56.33 -33.97
CA LEU A 568 35.53 56.76 -32.74
C LEU A 568 37.06 56.76 -32.91
N GLN A 569 37.62 55.78 -33.63
CA GLN A 569 39.05 55.73 -33.95
C GLN A 569 39.54 56.94 -34.77
N GLU A 570 38.77 57.37 -35.79
CA GLU A 570 39.13 58.58 -36.57
C GLU A 570 38.93 59.88 -35.75
N GLN A 571 37.97 59.92 -34.81
CA GLN A 571 37.82 61.04 -33.87
C GLN A 571 38.98 61.11 -32.86
N LEU A 572 39.37 59.98 -32.27
CA LEU A 572 40.54 59.85 -31.39
C LEU A 572 41.82 60.31 -32.10
N LYS A 573 42.04 59.84 -33.32
CA LYS A 573 43.18 60.22 -34.18
C LYS A 573 43.20 61.71 -34.48
N LEU A 574 42.05 62.37 -34.66
CA LEU A 574 41.98 63.84 -34.77
C LEU A 574 42.39 64.51 -33.46
N ALA A 575 41.88 64.07 -32.32
CA ALA A 575 42.22 64.63 -31.01
C ALA A 575 43.71 64.43 -30.63
N GLN A 576 44.30 63.27 -30.93
CA GLN A 576 45.73 63.00 -30.77
C GLN A 576 46.59 63.96 -31.61
N ASN A 577 46.20 64.20 -32.87
CA ASN A 577 46.89 65.18 -33.73
C ASN A 577 46.75 66.63 -33.21
N GLN A 578 45.60 66.97 -32.61
CA GLN A 578 45.39 68.28 -31.96
C GLN A 578 46.25 68.41 -30.70
N TYR A 579 46.30 67.38 -29.85
CA TYR A 579 47.13 67.34 -28.65
C TYR A 579 48.63 67.49 -28.99
N ALA A 580 49.17 66.69 -29.91
CA ALA A 580 50.58 66.80 -30.31
C ALA A 580 50.94 68.18 -30.90
N ARG A 581 50.00 68.80 -31.64
CA ARG A 581 50.15 70.16 -32.16
C ARG A 581 50.10 71.23 -31.05
N ARG A 582 49.19 71.09 -30.07
CA ARG A 582 49.16 71.96 -28.87
C ARG A 582 50.40 71.79 -28.01
N GLN A 583 50.90 70.56 -27.81
CA GLN A 583 52.13 70.27 -27.07
C GLN A 583 53.34 71.02 -27.68
N THR A 584 53.45 71.02 -29.01
CA THR A 584 54.47 71.78 -29.74
C THR A 584 54.36 73.28 -29.49
N LEU A 585 53.14 73.84 -29.52
CA LEU A 585 52.89 75.27 -29.25
C LEU A 585 53.14 75.66 -27.78
N TYR A 586 52.87 74.76 -26.84
CA TYR A 586 53.15 74.98 -25.42
C TYR A 586 54.66 75.07 -25.15
N HIS A 587 55.46 74.17 -25.73
CA HIS A 587 56.93 74.27 -25.68
C HIS A 587 57.50 75.51 -26.38
N GLN A 588 56.72 76.16 -27.25
CA GLN A 588 57.07 77.44 -27.89
C GLN A 588 56.52 78.67 -27.12
N GLY A 589 55.84 78.47 -25.99
CA GLY A 589 55.26 79.55 -25.16
C GLY A 589 54.01 80.20 -25.75
N ALA A 590 53.36 79.58 -26.73
CA ALA A 590 52.26 80.19 -27.51
C ALA A 590 50.85 79.87 -26.99
N ILE A 591 50.69 78.96 -26.03
CA ILE A 591 49.42 78.57 -25.40
C ILE A 591 49.59 78.33 -23.89
N SER A 592 48.48 78.28 -23.13
CA SER A 592 48.50 77.94 -21.70
C SER A 592 48.64 76.44 -21.44
N LEU A 593 49.00 76.06 -20.20
CA LEU A 593 49.01 74.65 -19.76
C LEU A 593 47.61 74.05 -19.75
N GLU A 594 46.61 74.81 -19.27
CA GLU A 594 45.18 74.46 -19.31
C GLU A 594 44.72 74.09 -20.74
N GLN A 595 45.18 74.81 -21.76
CA GLN A 595 44.90 74.49 -23.16
C GLN A 595 45.63 73.23 -23.65
N LEU A 596 46.72 72.79 -23.01
CA LEU A 596 47.32 71.49 -23.30
C LEU A 596 46.53 70.36 -22.62
N ASP A 597 46.17 70.56 -21.36
CA ASP A 597 45.45 69.59 -20.53
C ASP A 597 44.01 69.33 -21.03
N GLU A 598 43.32 70.35 -21.54
CA GLU A 598 42.02 70.22 -22.24
C GLU A 598 42.12 69.19 -23.39
N ALA A 599 43.14 69.33 -24.25
CA ALA A 599 43.33 68.45 -25.39
C ALA A 599 43.82 67.05 -24.99
N ALA A 600 44.61 66.93 -23.92
CA ALA A 600 44.97 65.64 -23.34
C ALA A 600 43.72 64.90 -22.82
N SER A 601 42.89 65.60 -22.04
CA SER A 601 41.63 65.08 -21.50
C SER A 601 40.66 64.64 -22.60
N GLN A 602 40.54 65.43 -23.67
CA GLN A 602 39.69 65.09 -24.81
C GLN A 602 40.20 63.85 -25.58
N ALA A 603 41.51 63.71 -25.78
CA ALA A 603 42.10 62.52 -26.39
C ALA A 603 41.92 61.27 -25.50
N ASN A 604 42.15 61.39 -24.19
CA ASN A 604 41.95 60.28 -23.23
C ASN A 604 40.48 59.84 -23.16
N THR A 605 39.53 60.79 -23.22
CA THR A 605 38.09 60.50 -23.24
C THR A 605 37.69 59.72 -24.50
N LEU A 606 38.23 60.10 -25.66
CA LEU A 606 37.98 59.38 -26.92
C LEU A 606 38.65 58.00 -26.95
N GLN A 607 39.80 57.83 -26.28
CA GLN A 607 40.45 56.52 -26.13
C GLN A 607 39.53 55.57 -25.32
N ALA A 608 39.03 56.01 -24.17
CA ALA A 608 38.10 55.22 -23.37
C ALA A 608 36.82 54.83 -24.14
N GLN A 609 36.28 55.73 -24.97
CA GLN A 609 35.13 55.42 -25.84
C GLN A 609 35.46 54.41 -26.96
N VAL A 610 36.68 54.46 -27.52
CA VAL A 610 37.15 53.43 -28.47
C VAL A 610 37.26 52.07 -27.79
N ASP A 611 37.78 52.02 -26.56
CA ASP A 611 37.97 50.78 -25.82
C ASP A 611 36.64 50.17 -25.32
N GLU A 612 35.67 51.02 -24.95
CA GLU A 612 34.29 50.61 -24.70
C GLU A 612 33.65 50.01 -25.97
N ALA A 613 33.72 50.71 -27.11
CA ALA A 613 33.14 50.24 -28.37
C ALA A 613 33.82 48.97 -28.90
N ASN A 614 35.13 48.82 -28.71
CA ASN A 614 35.86 47.58 -28.98
C ASN A 614 35.36 46.44 -28.10
N SER A 615 35.13 46.68 -26.81
CA SER A 615 34.61 45.68 -25.87
C SER A 615 33.19 45.23 -26.24
N GLN A 616 32.32 46.17 -26.62
CA GLN A 616 30.98 45.87 -27.15
C GLN A 616 31.04 45.04 -28.45
N LEU A 617 31.91 45.41 -29.40
CA LEU A 617 32.13 44.65 -30.62
C LEU A 617 32.68 43.24 -30.34
N GLN A 618 33.62 43.11 -29.39
CA GLN A 618 34.22 41.82 -29.04
C GLN A 618 33.21 40.89 -28.34
N ALA A 619 32.28 41.42 -27.54
CA ALA A 619 31.16 40.65 -27.02
C ALA A 619 30.28 40.09 -28.17
N LEU A 620 29.91 40.92 -29.15
CA LEU A 620 29.15 40.49 -30.33
C LEU A 620 29.89 39.45 -31.18
N LEU A 621 31.22 39.54 -31.29
CA LEU A 621 32.05 38.58 -32.02
C LEU A 621 32.31 37.28 -31.24
N THR A 622 32.27 37.32 -29.91
CA THR A 622 32.37 36.12 -29.05
C THR A 622 31.07 35.32 -29.08
N GLY A 623 29.93 36.00 -29.29
CA GLY A 623 28.63 35.36 -29.49
C GLY A 623 28.01 34.85 -28.19
N THR A 624 27.23 33.78 -28.29
CA THR A 624 26.53 33.18 -27.15
C THR A 624 27.49 32.40 -26.26
N ARG A 625 27.27 32.49 -24.94
CA ARG A 625 28.09 31.80 -23.94
C ARG A 625 27.93 30.27 -24.03
N PRO A 626 29.00 29.47 -23.84
CA PRO A 626 28.93 28.01 -23.98
C PRO A 626 27.98 27.36 -22.96
N GLU A 627 27.87 27.92 -21.75
CA GLU A 627 26.96 27.42 -20.71
C GLU A 627 25.48 27.59 -21.12
N GLN A 628 25.17 28.65 -21.86
CA GLN A 628 23.82 28.91 -22.37
C GLN A 628 23.46 27.98 -23.54
N LEU A 629 24.43 27.67 -24.41
CA LEU A 629 24.26 26.64 -25.44
C LEU A 629 24.10 25.25 -24.82
N GLN A 630 24.88 24.92 -23.78
CA GLN A 630 24.78 23.64 -23.07
C GLN A 630 23.42 23.49 -22.36
N ALA A 631 22.93 24.55 -21.70
CA ALA A 631 21.60 24.55 -21.07
C ALA A 631 20.47 24.30 -22.08
N GLN A 632 20.55 24.94 -23.27
CA GLN A 632 19.56 24.73 -24.33
C GLN A 632 19.68 23.32 -24.97
N ALA A 633 20.89 22.77 -25.09
CA ALA A 633 21.10 21.39 -25.55
C ALA A 633 20.50 20.37 -24.58
N ALA A 634 20.71 20.54 -23.27
CA ALA A 634 20.12 19.68 -22.23
C ALA A 634 18.59 19.71 -22.23
N LEU A 635 17.97 20.85 -22.56
CA LEU A 635 16.51 20.95 -22.75
C LEU A 635 16.03 20.12 -23.95
N ILE A 636 16.78 20.09 -25.06
CA ILE A 636 16.46 19.24 -26.23
C ILE A 636 16.61 17.76 -25.88
N GLU A 637 17.64 17.39 -25.12
CA GLU A 637 17.86 16.02 -24.62
C GLU A 637 16.73 15.56 -23.68
N GLN A 638 16.29 16.41 -22.74
CA GLN A 638 15.13 16.15 -21.88
C GLN A 638 13.84 15.93 -22.70
N LEU A 639 13.65 16.71 -23.78
CA LEU A 639 12.48 16.55 -24.66
C LEU A 639 12.53 15.26 -25.47
N ILE A 640 13.72 14.81 -25.90
CA ILE A 640 13.93 13.49 -26.54
C ILE A 640 13.59 12.37 -25.53
N ALA A 641 14.15 12.40 -24.33
CA ALA A 641 13.87 11.40 -23.30
C ALA A 641 12.38 11.32 -22.93
N ARG A 642 11.65 12.46 -22.94
CA ARG A 642 10.18 12.48 -22.78
C ARG A 642 9.44 11.86 -23.97
N GLN A 643 9.91 12.04 -25.21
CA GLN A 643 9.34 11.37 -26.39
C GLN A 643 9.56 9.85 -26.34
N GLU A 644 10.75 9.39 -25.91
CA GLU A 644 11.07 7.97 -25.78
C GLU A 644 10.21 7.28 -24.71
N ASN A 645 10.05 7.89 -23.53
CA ASN A 645 9.13 7.40 -22.51
C ASN A 645 7.68 7.31 -23.03
N LEU A 646 7.23 8.32 -23.79
CA LEU A 646 5.88 8.30 -24.40
C LEU A 646 5.75 7.24 -25.52
N ALA A 647 6.83 6.88 -26.20
CA ALA A 647 6.86 5.79 -27.17
C ALA A 647 6.75 4.41 -26.50
N VAL A 648 7.42 4.20 -25.35
CA VAL A 648 7.26 3.01 -24.50
C VAL A 648 5.82 2.91 -24.00
N GLU A 649 5.25 4.01 -23.52
CA GLU A 649 3.84 4.09 -23.12
C GLU A 649 2.87 3.79 -24.28
N ARG A 650 3.24 4.11 -25.52
CA ARG A 650 2.44 3.72 -26.69
C ARG A 650 2.54 2.22 -26.96
N ASP A 651 3.72 1.60 -26.95
CA ASP A 651 3.84 0.15 -27.18
C ASP A 651 3.15 -0.68 -26.07
N LYS A 652 3.22 -0.23 -24.81
CA LYS A 652 2.43 -0.78 -23.68
C LYS A 652 0.91 -0.63 -23.83
N SER A 653 0.44 0.05 -24.88
CA SER A 653 -0.98 0.15 -25.23
C SER A 653 -1.47 -1.01 -26.11
N ASP A 654 -0.56 -1.82 -26.66
CA ASP A 654 -0.86 -3.02 -27.45
C ASP A 654 -0.51 -4.28 -26.64
N LEU A 655 -1.47 -5.17 -26.44
CA LEU A 655 -1.27 -6.44 -25.73
C LEU A 655 -0.79 -7.50 -26.72
N ARG A 656 0.44 -7.98 -26.54
CA ARG A 656 1.07 -9.00 -27.40
C ARG A 656 1.03 -10.39 -26.78
N ALA A 657 0.96 -11.43 -27.60
CA ALA A 657 1.12 -12.81 -27.14
C ALA A 657 2.58 -13.10 -26.72
N PRO A 658 2.87 -13.53 -25.48
CA PRO A 658 4.24 -13.84 -25.04
C PRO A 658 4.79 -15.17 -25.58
N PHE A 659 3.93 -16.04 -26.09
CA PHE A 659 4.25 -17.32 -26.75
C PHE A 659 3.09 -17.72 -27.66
N SER A 660 3.32 -18.61 -28.64
CA SER A 660 2.26 -19.12 -29.50
C SER A 660 1.35 -20.09 -28.74
N GLY A 661 0.04 -20.06 -29.01
CA GLY A 661 -0.93 -20.89 -28.29
C GLY A 661 -2.38 -20.62 -28.68
N VAL A 662 -3.31 -21.01 -27.81
CA VAL A 662 -4.76 -20.85 -28.01
C VAL A 662 -5.34 -19.93 -26.94
N ILE A 663 -6.22 -19.01 -27.34
CA ILE A 663 -7.02 -18.19 -26.40
C ILE A 663 -8.10 -19.09 -25.78
N SER A 664 -7.93 -19.45 -24.51
CA SER A 664 -8.87 -20.28 -23.77
C SER A 664 -10.10 -19.51 -23.28
N GLU A 665 -9.96 -18.20 -23.01
CA GLU A 665 -11.04 -17.36 -22.48
C GLU A 665 -10.79 -15.88 -22.81
N ARG A 666 -11.88 -15.12 -23.04
CA ARG A 666 -11.89 -13.66 -23.17
C ARG A 666 -12.73 -13.09 -22.02
N LEU A 667 -12.15 -12.18 -21.25
CA LEU A 667 -12.64 -11.69 -19.96
C LEU A 667 -13.10 -10.22 -19.99
N ALA A 668 -12.94 -9.53 -21.12
CA ALA A 668 -13.37 -8.15 -21.32
C ALA A 668 -13.74 -7.88 -22.79
N ASP A 669 -14.60 -6.89 -23.00
CA ASP A 669 -15.12 -6.49 -24.32
C ASP A 669 -14.76 -5.04 -24.68
N GLU A 670 -14.82 -4.70 -25.96
CA GLU A 670 -14.49 -3.39 -26.49
C GLU A 670 -15.35 -2.28 -25.83
N GLY A 671 -14.73 -1.14 -25.54
CA GLY A 671 -15.32 -0.04 -24.77
C GLY A 671 -15.11 -0.14 -23.26
N THR A 672 -14.72 -1.31 -22.71
CA THR A 672 -14.43 -1.48 -21.27
C THR A 672 -13.23 -0.62 -20.83
N VAL A 673 -13.33 0.02 -19.66
CA VAL A 673 -12.17 0.69 -19.03
C VAL A 673 -11.46 -0.30 -18.10
N LEU A 674 -10.18 -0.53 -18.35
CA LEU A 674 -9.33 -1.50 -17.67
C LEU A 674 -8.38 -0.83 -16.68
N SER A 675 -8.05 -1.54 -15.61
CA SER A 675 -6.94 -1.22 -14.71
C SER A 675 -5.64 -1.91 -15.17
N ALA A 676 -4.49 -1.36 -14.77
CA ALA A 676 -3.20 -2.01 -14.98
C ALA A 676 -3.17 -3.41 -14.33
N GLY A 677 -2.67 -4.41 -15.06
CA GLY A 677 -2.63 -5.82 -14.62
C GLY A 677 -3.99 -6.54 -14.61
N GLN A 678 -5.09 -5.88 -15.01
CA GLN A 678 -6.39 -6.55 -15.13
C GLN A 678 -6.37 -7.53 -16.31
N PRO A 679 -6.66 -8.83 -16.09
CA PRO A 679 -6.61 -9.83 -17.14
C PRO A 679 -7.80 -9.69 -18.09
N ILE A 680 -7.55 -9.74 -19.39
CA ILE A 680 -8.56 -9.70 -20.46
C ILE A 680 -8.58 -10.94 -21.35
N LEU A 681 -7.49 -11.70 -21.41
CA LEU A 681 -7.38 -12.93 -22.19
C LEU A 681 -6.65 -14.00 -21.37
N TYR A 682 -7.08 -15.26 -21.47
CA TYR A 682 -6.34 -16.39 -20.91
C TYR A 682 -5.71 -17.20 -22.05
N LEU A 683 -4.39 -17.10 -22.19
CA LEU A 683 -3.61 -17.79 -23.21
C LEU A 683 -3.06 -19.11 -22.67
N VAL A 684 -3.19 -20.17 -23.45
CA VAL A 684 -2.75 -21.53 -23.11
C VAL A 684 -1.78 -22.02 -24.19
N GLU A 685 -0.60 -22.51 -23.79
CA GLU A 685 0.42 -22.99 -24.73
C GLU A 685 -0.04 -24.29 -25.43
N GLU A 686 0.11 -24.32 -26.75
CA GLU A 686 -0.18 -25.49 -27.59
C GLU A 686 1.09 -26.34 -27.79
N GLY A 687 0.93 -27.65 -27.96
CA GLY A 687 2.04 -28.59 -28.20
C GLY A 687 2.65 -29.21 -26.94
N ALA A 688 2.69 -28.49 -25.82
CA ALA A 688 3.34 -28.94 -24.59
C ALA A 688 2.34 -29.30 -23.47
N LEU A 689 1.93 -30.57 -23.42
CA LEU A 689 1.07 -31.11 -22.37
C LEU A 689 1.86 -31.81 -21.26
N GLU A 690 1.47 -31.57 -20.01
CA GLU A 690 2.04 -32.17 -18.79
C GLU A 690 0.94 -32.83 -17.96
N ALA A 691 1.13 -34.10 -17.59
CA ALA A 691 0.35 -34.75 -16.55
C ALA A 691 0.95 -34.42 -15.17
N ARG A 692 0.12 -33.91 -14.26
CA ARG A 692 0.48 -33.63 -12.86
C ARG A 692 -0.26 -34.60 -11.96
N ILE A 693 0.46 -35.55 -11.37
CA ILE A 693 -0.10 -36.70 -10.68
C ILE A 693 0.48 -36.79 -9.26
N GLY A 694 -0.40 -36.87 -8.26
CA GLY A 694 -0.01 -37.04 -6.86
C GLY A 694 0.31 -38.50 -6.54
N VAL A 695 1.56 -38.77 -6.17
CA VAL A 695 2.00 -40.10 -5.70
C VAL A 695 2.54 -40.02 -4.27
N PRO A 696 2.34 -41.03 -3.40
CA PRO A 696 2.99 -41.08 -2.09
C PRO A 696 4.52 -41.03 -2.22
N LYS A 697 5.20 -40.36 -1.28
CA LYS A 697 6.66 -40.11 -1.39
C LYS A 697 7.49 -41.39 -1.62
N ALA A 698 7.13 -42.51 -1.01
CA ALA A 698 7.81 -43.80 -1.23
C ALA A 698 7.72 -44.28 -2.70
N ALA A 699 6.62 -44.04 -3.40
CA ALA A 699 6.44 -44.44 -4.79
C ALA A 699 7.31 -43.62 -5.77
N THR A 700 7.88 -42.48 -5.35
CA THR A 700 8.80 -41.69 -6.19
C THR A 700 10.14 -42.41 -6.44
N GLU A 701 10.52 -43.38 -5.61
CA GLU A 701 11.73 -44.20 -5.82
C GLU A 701 11.64 -45.07 -7.09
N HIS A 702 10.42 -45.38 -7.54
CA HIS A 702 10.16 -46.10 -8.80
C HIS A 702 9.97 -45.16 -10.01
N LEU A 703 10.15 -43.84 -9.83
CA LEU A 703 9.95 -42.81 -10.85
C LEU A 703 11.21 -41.93 -11.04
N PRO A 704 12.37 -42.50 -11.44
CA PRO A 704 13.55 -41.69 -11.70
C PRO A 704 13.30 -40.67 -12.81
N LEU A 705 13.88 -39.47 -12.64
CA LEU A 705 13.81 -38.37 -13.62
C LEU A 705 14.30 -38.85 -15.00
N GLY A 706 13.59 -38.46 -16.05
CA GLY A 706 13.84 -38.88 -17.42
C GLY A 706 13.28 -40.26 -17.81
N SER A 707 12.72 -41.04 -16.87
CA SER A 707 12.06 -42.31 -17.22
C SER A 707 10.77 -42.10 -18.01
N SER A 708 10.50 -42.99 -18.97
CA SER A 708 9.23 -43.05 -19.69
C SER A 708 8.25 -43.95 -18.95
N GLN A 709 7.02 -43.48 -18.79
CA GLN A 709 5.93 -44.13 -18.08
C GLN A 709 4.67 -44.12 -18.96
N GLN A 710 3.73 -45.04 -18.72
CA GLN A 710 2.44 -45.03 -19.39
C GLN A 710 1.42 -44.23 -18.57
N VAL A 711 1.00 -43.09 -19.09
CA VAL A 711 -0.06 -42.26 -18.52
C VAL A 711 -1.34 -42.46 -19.32
N ARG A 712 -2.36 -43.00 -18.68
CA ARG A 712 -3.68 -43.21 -19.28
C ARG A 712 -4.53 -41.94 -19.12
N VAL A 713 -5.12 -41.47 -20.22
CA VAL A 713 -6.07 -40.36 -20.25
C VAL A 713 -7.36 -40.86 -20.90
N GLY A 714 -8.45 -40.88 -20.13
CA GLY A 714 -9.68 -41.55 -20.53
C GLY A 714 -9.50 -43.06 -20.69
N GLU A 715 -9.57 -43.56 -21.93
CA GLU A 715 -9.35 -44.98 -22.26
C GLU A 715 -7.99 -45.25 -22.91
N THR A 716 -7.31 -44.23 -23.43
CA THR A 716 -6.05 -44.37 -24.18
C THR A 716 -4.84 -44.21 -23.25
N ALA A 717 -3.83 -45.06 -23.44
CA ALA A 717 -2.51 -44.91 -22.80
C ALA A 717 -1.57 -44.12 -23.71
N TYR A 718 -0.84 -43.16 -23.13
CA TYR A 718 0.16 -42.34 -23.81
C TYR A 718 1.52 -42.49 -23.12
N PRO A 719 2.63 -42.58 -23.87
CA PRO A 719 3.95 -42.45 -23.29
C PRO A 719 4.14 -41.03 -22.73
N ALA A 720 4.69 -40.94 -21.52
CA ALA A 720 5.01 -39.67 -20.87
C ALA A 720 6.34 -39.77 -20.13
N GLN A 721 7.20 -38.76 -20.27
CA GLN A 721 8.50 -38.73 -19.62
C GLN A 721 8.43 -37.97 -18.30
N VAL A 722 8.93 -38.55 -17.21
CA VAL A 722 9.05 -37.88 -15.90
C VAL A 722 10.01 -36.71 -16.00
N THR A 723 9.51 -35.48 -16.04
CA THR A 723 10.33 -34.26 -16.17
C THR A 723 10.70 -33.66 -14.83
N ALA A 724 9.81 -33.74 -13.83
CA ALA A 724 10.06 -33.23 -12.49
C ALA A 724 9.32 -34.02 -11.41
N ILE A 725 9.88 -33.99 -10.20
CA ILE A 725 9.22 -34.42 -8.96
C ILE A 725 9.29 -33.18 -8.07
N LEU A 726 8.13 -32.62 -7.68
CA LEU A 726 8.12 -31.41 -6.87
C LEU A 726 8.56 -31.73 -5.43
N PRO A 727 9.33 -30.85 -4.75
CA PRO A 727 9.79 -31.13 -3.38
C PRO A 727 8.70 -30.98 -2.33
N GLU A 728 7.58 -30.35 -2.69
CA GLU A 728 6.44 -30.08 -1.81
C GLU A 728 5.54 -31.31 -1.67
N VAL A 729 5.15 -31.61 -0.43
CA VAL A 729 4.16 -32.65 -0.10
C VAL A 729 2.84 -31.95 0.20
N ASP A 730 1.81 -32.27 -0.57
CA ASP A 730 0.46 -31.77 -0.33
C ASP A 730 -0.04 -32.26 1.05
N SER A 731 -0.38 -31.32 1.94
CA SER A 731 -0.72 -31.65 3.33
C SER A 731 -2.10 -32.29 3.49
N SER A 732 -2.94 -32.30 2.44
CA SER A 732 -4.30 -32.86 2.46
C SER A 732 -4.36 -34.29 1.90
N THR A 733 -3.48 -34.63 0.95
CA THR A 733 -3.38 -35.95 0.31
C THR A 733 -2.15 -36.74 0.77
N HIS A 734 -1.18 -36.09 1.40
CA HIS A 734 0.15 -36.63 1.72
C HIS A 734 0.92 -37.17 0.48
N THR A 735 0.62 -36.62 -0.70
CA THR A 735 1.30 -36.97 -1.96
C THR A 735 2.32 -35.91 -2.37
N VAL A 736 3.28 -36.34 -3.17
CA VAL A 736 4.21 -35.51 -3.94
C VAL A 736 3.70 -35.44 -5.37
N THR A 737 3.67 -34.24 -5.95
CA THR A 737 3.32 -34.08 -7.38
C THR A 737 4.49 -34.49 -8.26
N VAL A 738 4.27 -35.50 -9.10
CA VAL A 738 5.15 -35.84 -10.24
C VAL A 738 4.59 -35.17 -11.49
N VAL A 739 5.48 -34.56 -12.26
CA VAL A 739 5.18 -33.95 -13.56
C VAL A 739 5.74 -34.86 -14.65
N LEU A 740 4.86 -35.29 -15.57
CA LEU A 740 5.24 -36.09 -16.73
C LEU A 740 4.84 -35.36 -18.01
N GLN A 741 5.80 -35.05 -18.88
CA GLN A 741 5.53 -34.49 -20.21
C GLN A 741 4.93 -35.58 -21.09
N VAL A 742 3.74 -35.36 -21.64
CA VAL A 742 2.98 -36.37 -22.41
C VAL A 742 3.28 -36.23 -23.90
N GLU A 743 3.75 -37.30 -24.52
CA GLU A 743 4.03 -37.36 -25.96
C GLU A 743 2.75 -37.71 -26.73
N ALA A 744 1.88 -36.71 -26.90
CA ALA A 744 0.59 -36.84 -27.58
C ALA A 744 0.49 -35.94 -28.83
N ALA A 745 -0.26 -36.41 -29.83
CA ALA A 745 -0.75 -35.54 -30.89
C ALA A 745 -1.80 -34.57 -30.31
N THR A 746 -1.59 -33.26 -30.47
CA THR A 746 -2.30 -32.19 -29.74
C THR A 746 -3.82 -32.22 -29.84
N ALA A 747 -4.38 -32.78 -30.90
CA ALA A 747 -5.84 -32.84 -31.11
C ALA A 747 -6.58 -33.86 -30.23
N ALA A 748 -5.88 -34.75 -29.51
CA ALA A 748 -6.50 -35.90 -28.82
C ALA A 748 -6.74 -35.70 -27.30
N ILE A 749 -6.08 -34.72 -26.67
CA ILE A 749 -6.08 -34.53 -25.21
C ILE A 749 -6.36 -33.07 -24.88
N SER A 750 -7.32 -32.84 -23.98
CA SER A 750 -7.66 -31.49 -23.49
C SER A 750 -7.09 -31.26 -22.08
N PRO A 751 -6.50 -30.07 -21.80
CA PRO A 751 -6.23 -29.64 -20.43
C PRO A 751 -7.47 -29.76 -19.54
N GLY A 752 -7.26 -30.14 -18.27
CA GLY A 752 -8.31 -30.46 -17.30
C GLY A 752 -8.77 -31.92 -17.30
N GLN A 753 -8.44 -32.73 -18.31
CA GLN A 753 -8.75 -34.17 -18.30
C GLN A 753 -8.00 -34.93 -17.19
N THR A 754 -8.64 -35.97 -16.64
CA THR A 754 -8.03 -36.83 -15.63
C THR A 754 -6.97 -37.75 -16.25
N ALA A 755 -5.75 -37.68 -15.70
CA ALA A 755 -4.66 -38.57 -16.01
C ALA A 755 -4.55 -39.68 -14.94
N GLN A 756 -4.12 -40.88 -15.34
CA GLN A 756 -3.83 -42.00 -14.44
C GLN A 756 -2.45 -42.59 -14.72
N LEU A 757 -1.64 -42.75 -13.68
CA LEU A 757 -0.34 -43.41 -13.72
C LEU A 757 -0.43 -44.74 -12.98
N GLN A 758 -0.19 -45.85 -13.68
CA GLN A 758 -0.18 -47.18 -13.08
C GLN A 758 1.26 -47.59 -12.74
N LEU A 759 1.54 -47.80 -11.45
CA LEU A 759 2.84 -48.29 -10.96
C LEU A 759 2.68 -49.69 -10.36
N THR A 760 3.70 -50.52 -10.56
CA THR A 760 3.80 -51.83 -9.88
C THR A 760 4.73 -51.67 -8.67
N GLU A 761 4.15 -51.71 -7.48
CA GLU A 761 4.89 -51.72 -6.21
C GLU A 761 5.20 -53.17 -5.82
N THR A 762 6.43 -53.44 -5.38
CA THR A 762 6.81 -54.77 -4.86
C THR A 762 6.80 -54.73 -3.33
N ILE A 763 5.81 -55.37 -2.70
CA ILE A 763 5.65 -55.38 -1.25
C ILE A 763 6.46 -56.55 -0.66
N PRO A 764 7.47 -56.30 0.20
CA PRO A 764 8.26 -57.36 0.82
C PRO A 764 7.45 -58.06 1.92
N ALA A 765 7.10 -59.33 1.69
CA ALA A 765 6.31 -60.15 2.59
C ALA A 765 6.64 -61.63 2.38
N ARG A 766 6.92 -62.36 3.47
CA ARG A 766 7.09 -63.82 3.42
C ARG A 766 5.73 -64.49 3.38
N GLY A 767 5.51 -65.32 2.37
CA GLY A 767 4.25 -66.02 2.16
C GLY A 767 4.29 -66.99 0.98
N TYR A 768 3.12 -67.42 0.56
CA TYR A 768 2.89 -68.43 -0.47
C TYR A 768 1.69 -68.01 -1.33
N TRP A 769 1.73 -68.24 -2.64
CA TRP A 769 0.53 -68.15 -3.45
C TRP A 769 -0.30 -69.43 -3.36
N LEU A 770 -1.60 -69.27 -3.10
CA LEU A 770 -2.61 -70.32 -3.22
C LEU A 770 -3.71 -69.86 -4.18
N PRO A 771 -4.34 -70.75 -4.95
CA PRO A 771 -5.63 -70.46 -5.56
C PRO A 771 -6.69 -70.15 -4.51
N THR A 772 -7.61 -69.23 -4.80
CA THR A 772 -8.74 -68.88 -3.93
C THR A 772 -9.61 -70.08 -3.55
N THR A 773 -9.64 -71.13 -4.37
CA THR A 773 -10.36 -72.39 -4.12
C THR A 773 -9.75 -73.24 -2.99
N ALA A 774 -8.47 -73.04 -2.68
CA ALA A 774 -7.76 -73.74 -1.60
C ALA A 774 -8.10 -73.18 -0.20
N LEU A 775 -8.83 -72.06 -0.14
CA LEU A 775 -9.29 -71.45 1.11
C LEU A 775 -10.48 -72.20 1.70
N ALA A 776 -10.51 -72.29 3.03
CA ALA A 776 -11.61 -72.77 3.84
C ALA A 776 -11.86 -71.79 5.00
N ALA A 777 -13.12 -71.44 5.24
CA ALA A 777 -13.48 -70.52 6.32
C ALA A 777 -13.26 -71.16 7.69
N ALA A 778 -12.49 -70.52 8.57
CA ALA A 778 -12.25 -70.97 9.94
C ALA A 778 -13.07 -70.15 10.95
N GLY A 779 -13.10 -70.62 12.20
CA GLY A 779 -13.81 -69.95 13.29
C GLY A 779 -13.30 -68.52 13.53
N ARG A 780 -14.23 -67.61 13.88
CA ARG A 780 -13.96 -66.19 14.19
C ARG A 780 -13.39 -65.34 13.04
N GLY A 781 -13.61 -65.74 11.79
CA GLY A 781 -13.28 -64.92 10.60
C GLY A 781 -11.83 -65.04 10.12
N LEU A 782 -11.09 -66.03 10.62
CA LEU A 782 -9.80 -66.43 10.06
C LEU A 782 -10.01 -67.32 8.82
N TRP A 783 -9.00 -67.37 7.95
CA TRP A 783 -8.93 -68.36 6.88
C TRP A 783 -8.09 -69.56 7.30
N SER A 784 -8.34 -70.68 6.64
CA SER A 784 -7.53 -71.89 6.73
C SER A 784 -7.31 -72.46 5.34
N CYS A 785 -6.27 -73.27 5.18
CA CYS A 785 -6.10 -74.17 4.05
C CYS A 785 -5.78 -75.57 4.59
N TYR A 786 -5.91 -76.58 3.74
CA TYR A 786 -5.73 -77.97 4.14
C TYR A 786 -4.43 -78.54 3.56
N VAL A 787 -3.58 -79.09 4.43
CA VAL A 787 -2.28 -79.69 4.08
C VAL A 787 -2.33 -81.20 4.29
N LEU A 788 -1.59 -81.94 3.47
CA LEU A 788 -1.37 -83.37 3.65
C LEU A 788 -0.30 -83.65 4.71
N GLY A 789 -0.68 -84.33 5.80
CA GLY A 789 0.26 -84.92 6.75
C GLY A 789 1.00 -86.15 6.20
N ASP A 790 1.67 -86.89 7.09
CA ASP A 790 2.49 -88.06 6.72
C ASP A 790 1.67 -89.21 6.09
N PRO A 791 2.25 -89.96 5.12
CA PRO A 791 1.56 -91.07 4.45
C PRO A 791 1.22 -92.23 5.40
N LEU A 792 -0.06 -92.61 5.39
CA LEU A 792 -0.58 -93.85 5.95
C LEU A 792 -0.87 -94.82 4.80
N TRP A 793 -0.27 -96.01 4.86
CA TRP A 793 -0.39 -97.01 3.78
C TRP A 793 -1.64 -97.87 3.94
N LEU A 794 -2.60 -97.73 3.03
CA LEU A 794 -3.82 -98.54 2.96
C LEU A 794 -3.72 -99.55 1.82
N GLU A 795 -3.25 -100.75 2.17
CA GLU A 795 -3.15 -102.00 1.38
C GLU A 795 -2.36 -101.95 0.06
N THR A 796 -2.60 -100.97 -0.83
CA THR A 796 -1.74 -100.68 -2.00
C THR A 796 -1.54 -99.18 -2.30
N THR A 797 -2.31 -98.26 -1.70
CA THR A 797 -2.19 -96.82 -1.98
C THR A 797 -1.85 -95.99 -0.72
N PRO A 798 -1.09 -94.89 -0.86
CA PRO A 798 -0.84 -93.97 0.23
C PRO A 798 -2.04 -93.03 0.42
N ALA A 799 -2.66 -93.11 1.59
CA ALA A 799 -3.63 -92.13 2.05
C ALA A 799 -2.96 -91.15 3.01
N PHE A 800 -3.34 -89.87 2.95
CA PHE A 800 -2.76 -88.82 3.77
C PHE A 800 -3.84 -88.26 4.70
N PRO A 801 -3.56 -88.05 6.01
CA PRO A 801 -4.46 -87.35 6.90
C PRO A 801 -4.43 -85.85 6.60
N VAL A 802 -5.60 -85.22 6.60
CA VAL A 802 -5.75 -83.78 6.32
C VAL A 802 -5.61 -82.94 7.57
N GLU A 803 -4.68 -81.99 7.56
CA GLU A 803 -4.47 -81.02 8.65
C GLU A 803 -4.88 -79.60 8.22
N PRO A 804 -5.79 -78.91 8.95
CA PRO A 804 -6.09 -77.51 8.72
C PRO A 804 -4.96 -76.62 9.25
N GLN A 805 -4.31 -75.86 8.38
CA GLN A 805 -3.37 -74.81 8.74
C GLN A 805 -4.06 -73.44 8.71
N ILE A 806 -3.83 -72.62 9.72
CA ILE A 806 -4.44 -71.28 9.82
C ILE A 806 -3.60 -70.30 9.00
N ILE A 807 -4.28 -69.50 8.19
CA ILE A 807 -3.65 -68.55 7.26
C ILE A 807 -4.33 -67.17 7.28
N GLU A 808 -3.50 -66.16 7.04
CA GLU A 808 -3.81 -64.76 6.87
C GLU A 808 -3.63 -64.44 5.38
N VAL A 809 -4.66 -63.87 4.73
CA VAL A 809 -4.58 -63.39 3.35
C VAL A 809 -4.01 -61.98 3.36
N LEU A 810 -2.83 -61.79 2.76
CA LEU A 810 -2.15 -60.50 2.67
C LEU A 810 -2.52 -59.75 1.37
N HIS A 811 -2.79 -60.48 0.29
CA HIS A 811 -3.20 -59.92 -1.00
C HIS A 811 -4.04 -60.91 -1.81
N THR A 812 -4.84 -60.38 -2.74
CA THR A 812 -5.66 -61.14 -3.69
C THR A 812 -5.44 -60.55 -5.07
N GLU A 813 -5.09 -61.39 -6.04
CA GLU A 813 -4.80 -61.02 -7.42
C GLU A 813 -5.52 -62.01 -8.34
N GLY A 814 -6.60 -61.58 -8.99
CA GLY A 814 -7.40 -62.45 -9.85
C GLY A 814 -7.99 -63.65 -9.10
N ASP A 815 -7.56 -64.86 -9.47
CA ASP A 815 -7.97 -66.15 -8.91
C ASP A 815 -7.05 -66.65 -7.78
N ARG A 816 -5.92 -65.97 -7.51
CA ARG A 816 -4.92 -66.35 -6.50
C ARG A 816 -4.84 -65.38 -5.31
N VAL A 817 -4.37 -65.89 -4.18
CA VAL A 817 -4.16 -65.16 -2.92
C VAL A 817 -2.74 -65.38 -2.40
N PHE A 818 -2.10 -64.30 -1.94
CA PHE A 818 -0.83 -64.36 -1.23
C PHE A 818 -1.10 -64.50 0.26
N VAL A 819 -0.65 -65.61 0.86
CA VAL A 819 -1.01 -65.97 2.24
C VAL A 819 0.22 -66.18 3.13
N ARG A 820 0.04 -65.94 4.43
CA ARG A 820 1.04 -66.17 5.49
C ARG A 820 0.39 -66.99 6.61
N GLY A 821 1.11 -67.90 7.24
CA GLY A 821 0.58 -68.75 8.30
C GLY A 821 1.57 -69.82 8.76
N THR A 822 1.06 -70.92 9.29
CA THR A 822 1.85 -72.07 9.79
C THR A 822 2.40 -73.01 8.69
N LEU A 823 2.34 -72.57 7.43
CA LEU A 823 2.79 -73.30 6.25
C LEU A 823 4.31 -73.35 6.09
N GLN A 824 4.84 -74.49 5.66
CA GLN A 824 6.26 -74.74 5.39
C GLN A 824 6.55 -74.86 3.88
N PRO A 825 7.79 -74.55 3.42
CA PRO A 825 8.16 -74.70 2.02
C PRO A 825 8.12 -76.19 1.60
N GLY A 826 7.38 -76.51 0.54
CA GLY A 826 7.14 -77.88 0.10
C GLY A 826 5.88 -78.54 0.66
N ASP A 827 5.11 -77.87 1.52
CA ASP A 827 3.79 -78.36 1.95
C ASP A 827 2.88 -78.61 0.73
N ARG A 828 2.15 -79.72 0.76
CA ARG A 828 1.16 -80.09 -0.27
C ARG A 828 -0.22 -79.62 0.17
N VAL A 829 -0.63 -78.46 -0.34
CA VAL A 829 -1.90 -77.81 -0.03
C VAL A 829 -2.98 -78.29 -0.99
N ILE A 830 -4.15 -78.65 -0.46
CA ILE A 830 -5.30 -79.12 -1.24
C ILE A 830 -5.96 -77.95 -1.98
N LEU A 831 -6.11 -78.10 -3.30
CA LEU A 831 -6.59 -77.03 -4.18
C LEU A 831 -8.11 -76.90 -4.24
N ASN A 832 -8.83 -78.00 -4.06
CA ASN A 832 -10.25 -78.10 -4.39
C ASN A 832 -11.00 -79.00 -3.39
N GLY A 833 -12.32 -78.85 -3.31
CA GLY A 833 -13.18 -79.69 -2.47
C GLY A 833 -13.10 -79.43 -0.96
N THR A 834 -12.43 -78.35 -0.52
CA THR A 834 -12.17 -78.00 0.89
C THR A 834 -13.40 -78.06 1.80
N HIS A 835 -14.58 -77.69 1.29
CA HIS A 835 -15.88 -77.76 1.98
C HIS A 835 -16.33 -79.17 2.40
N ARG A 836 -15.67 -80.24 1.92
CA ARG A 836 -15.96 -81.65 2.25
C ARG A 836 -14.98 -82.24 3.25
N LEU A 837 -13.93 -81.51 3.60
CA LEU A 837 -12.82 -81.99 4.42
C LEU A 837 -12.99 -81.56 5.88
N THR A 838 -12.50 -82.40 6.78
CA THR A 838 -12.41 -82.14 8.22
C THR A 838 -11.04 -82.62 8.72
N ARG A 839 -10.63 -82.15 9.90
CA ARG A 839 -9.31 -82.51 10.46
C ARG A 839 -9.20 -84.03 10.67
N GLY A 840 -8.14 -84.63 10.14
CA GLY A 840 -7.87 -86.07 10.23
C GLY A 840 -8.62 -86.92 9.21
N GLN A 841 -9.45 -86.33 8.33
CA GLN A 841 -10.02 -87.04 7.18
C GLN A 841 -8.88 -87.59 6.31
N LEU A 842 -8.98 -88.86 5.89
CA LEU A 842 -8.03 -89.42 4.94
C LEU A 842 -8.38 -89.00 3.51
N VAL A 843 -7.36 -88.68 2.72
CA VAL A 843 -7.46 -88.35 1.30
C VAL A 843 -6.39 -89.05 0.48
N THR A 844 -6.67 -89.27 -0.81
CA THR A 844 -5.71 -89.77 -1.80
C THR A 844 -5.42 -88.68 -2.83
N VAL A 845 -4.15 -88.47 -3.16
CA VAL A 845 -3.75 -87.54 -4.22
C VAL A 845 -4.14 -88.12 -5.59
N GLN A 846 -4.69 -87.27 -6.46
CA GLN A 846 -4.91 -87.58 -7.89
C GLN A 846 -3.74 -87.11 -8.75
#